data_AF-S4RXJ3-F1
#
_entry.id   AF-S4RXJ3-F1
#
_cell.length_a   1.000
_cell.length_b   1.000
_cell.length_c   1.000
_cell.angle_alpha   90.00
_cell.angle_beta   90.00
_cell.angle_gamma   90.00
#
_symmetry.space_group_name_H-M   'P 1'
#
loop_
_entity.id
_entity.type
_entity.pdbx_description
1 polymer ?
#
loop_
_entity_poly.entity_id
_entity_poly.type
_entity_poly.pdbx_seq_one_letter_code
_entity_poly.pdbx_strand_id
1 'polypeptide(L)'
;SAGVCGCFGAFRPRYKVLVDSIYPINPQDGLVKPSMERLTFYAVSAPEKLDRIGSYLSARLSRDVARRRHEYVVISMEALDKLLMACHSQCINHFVESFLKMVQKLLESNEPQLQILGTNSFVKFANIEEDTPSYHRQYDFLVSKFSAMCHSNIEDPTTCTDIHILGSRGKEGQVKKSSRGVLQRSLWLPSPSPRVVGSLKHNLQQIAEQNGYAGPGQTPGSPAPMEQEKPESLAESCLRELLSRAAYGNIDSIIRPVLMHLDGHSLWDPNTFAVRCFKIIMYSVQNQHAHMVLQKLLGHLDTHSKARATVRAGVVQVLSETVSIATGGSIGPAVLEVFNSLLKHLRLSVDQELRLSNVGQDDNAIDGASAEAMFQDSVVKTIGSFAGILPDYQRSEIMMFIMGKMPLHGVGVDMGSTGDKEQADHMYQVMLLRSVLKVVPDHKAAGSLLLALPGPVLEPLLWPALLEEAEARVLALRVLHGLLDRHHNRDKLTAVRIVHDLASLKLKMEKCSKQDATFMKKNGQRLYGWLYESCVAEGNTRAHYEALYVTLALLVLETGGEEFVAIDLLRLAVALQEAALEEESCSSVFARCATHGVVAAFLSLLAQRPALRPLLQHVTAVVEHRRKVAPYLLPDVVLSE
;
A
#
# COMPACT_ATOMS: atom_id res chain seq x y z
N SER A 1 47.32 -59.61 36.43
CA SER A 1 46.94 -59.74 37.85
C SER A 1 47.22 -58.43 38.54
N ALA A 2 46.34 -57.69 39.20
CA ALA A 2 44.91 -57.73 39.51
C ALA A 2 44.49 -56.23 39.54
N GLY A 3 43.40 -55.77 38.95
CA GLY A 3 42.06 -56.02 39.47
C GLY A 3 41.75 -55.11 40.68
N VAL A 4 41.85 -53.77 40.55
CA VAL A 4 41.26 -52.86 41.55
C VAL A 4 39.84 -52.53 41.12
N CYS A 5 38.94 -53.34 41.64
CA CYS A 5 37.50 -53.31 41.51
C CYS A 5 36.91 -52.03 42.13
N GLY A 6 35.85 -51.52 41.50
CA GLY A 6 35.12 -50.33 41.90
C GLY A 6 34.32 -50.53 43.18
N CYS A 7 34.64 -49.73 44.20
CA CYS A 7 33.85 -49.56 45.42
C CYS A 7 33.61 -48.06 45.72
N PHE A 8 33.22 -47.28 44.70
CA PHE A 8 32.77 -45.87 44.87
C PHE A 8 31.30 -45.66 44.43
N GLY A 9 30.50 -46.74 44.35
CA GLY A 9 29.09 -46.67 43.98
C GLY A 9 28.17 -46.14 45.10
N ALA A 10 28.52 -46.37 46.37
CA ALA A 10 27.62 -46.19 47.51
C ALA A 10 27.39 -44.73 47.96
N PHE A 11 28.19 -43.78 47.49
CA PHE A 11 28.05 -42.34 47.82
C PHE A 11 27.66 -41.47 46.62
N ARG A 12 27.27 -42.07 45.49
CA ARG A 12 26.84 -41.27 44.33
C ARG A 12 25.47 -40.64 44.63
N PRO A 13 25.35 -39.30 44.50
CA PRO A 13 24.06 -38.63 44.68
C PRO A 13 22.98 -39.25 43.79
N ARG A 14 21.79 -39.50 44.33
CA ARG A 14 20.66 -40.16 43.66
C ARG A 14 20.35 -39.59 42.27
N TYR A 15 20.48 -38.27 42.10
CA TYR A 15 20.24 -37.61 40.82
C TYR A 15 21.27 -38.01 39.73
N LYS A 16 22.54 -38.25 40.08
CA LYS A 16 23.57 -38.71 39.12
C LYS A 16 23.28 -40.12 38.63
N VAL A 17 22.84 -41.00 39.53
CA VAL A 17 22.47 -42.38 39.19
C VAL A 17 21.27 -42.39 38.23
N LEU A 18 20.27 -41.55 38.49
CA LEU A 18 19.10 -41.41 37.63
C LEU A 18 19.44 -40.79 36.27
N VAL A 19 20.40 -39.87 36.20
CA VAL A 19 20.88 -39.35 34.91
C VAL A 19 21.71 -40.39 34.17
N ASP A 20 22.60 -41.12 34.85
CA ASP A 20 23.45 -42.13 34.21
C ASP A 20 22.62 -43.28 33.61
N SER A 21 21.47 -43.62 34.23
CA SER A 21 20.59 -44.72 33.78
C SER A 21 19.76 -44.42 32.53
N ILE A 22 19.75 -43.17 32.04
CA ILE A 22 19.09 -42.83 30.77
C ILE A 22 19.98 -43.16 29.56
N TYR A 23 21.28 -43.37 29.78
CA TYR A 23 22.25 -43.66 28.73
C TYR A 23 22.44 -45.17 28.58
N PRO A 24 22.19 -45.74 27.40
CA PRO A 24 22.46 -47.14 27.12
C PRO A 24 23.96 -47.42 27.00
N ILE A 25 24.33 -48.70 27.04
CA ILE A 25 25.70 -49.17 26.79
C ILE A 25 26.06 -48.99 25.31
N ASN A 26 25.10 -49.26 24.42
CA ASN A 26 25.22 -48.99 22.99
C ASN A 26 24.46 -47.70 22.64
N PRO A 27 25.15 -46.67 22.12
CA PRO A 27 24.54 -45.37 21.90
C PRO A 27 23.44 -45.34 20.82
N GLN A 28 23.44 -46.33 19.92
CA GLN A 28 22.41 -46.54 18.89
C GLN A 28 21.04 -46.95 19.47
N ASP A 29 21.01 -47.47 20.70
CA ASP A 29 19.75 -47.88 21.36
C ASP A 29 18.89 -46.67 21.78
N GLY A 30 19.45 -45.45 21.70
CA GLY A 30 18.76 -44.20 21.99
C GLY A 30 18.43 -44.00 23.48
N LEU A 31 17.65 -42.96 23.77
CA LEU A 31 17.29 -42.61 25.14
C LEU A 31 16.44 -43.71 25.81
N VAL A 32 16.87 -44.21 26.97
CA VAL A 32 16.15 -45.25 27.72
C VAL A 32 14.86 -44.66 28.33
N LYS A 33 13.73 -44.83 27.62
CA LYS A 33 12.43 -44.20 27.96
C LYS A 33 11.96 -44.44 29.41
N PRO A 34 11.99 -45.66 29.97
CA PRO A 34 11.53 -45.89 31.35
C PRO A 34 12.42 -45.19 32.40
N SER A 35 13.73 -45.11 32.15
CA SER A 35 14.66 -44.37 33.00
C SER A 35 14.41 -42.86 32.89
N MET A 36 14.09 -42.38 31.69
CA MET A 36 13.73 -40.98 31.45
C MET A 36 12.45 -40.59 32.21
N GLU A 37 11.40 -41.40 32.18
CA GLU A 37 10.17 -41.14 32.93
C GLU A 37 10.41 -41.05 34.44
N ARG A 38 11.26 -41.93 34.98
CA ARG A 38 11.69 -41.87 36.39
C ARG A 38 12.48 -40.60 36.69
N LEU A 39 13.36 -40.17 35.78
CA LEU A 39 14.11 -38.93 35.91
C LEU A 39 13.18 -37.71 35.85
N THR A 40 12.22 -37.68 34.92
CA THR A 40 11.21 -36.63 34.81
C THR A 40 10.35 -36.56 36.08
N PHE A 41 9.83 -37.70 36.56
CA PHE A 41 9.07 -37.74 37.81
C PHE A 41 9.87 -37.22 38.99
N TYR A 42 11.15 -37.62 39.09
CA TYR A 42 12.04 -37.14 40.14
C TYR A 42 12.32 -35.63 40.04
N ALA A 43 12.49 -35.12 38.82
CA ALA A 43 12.72 -33.70 38.54
C ALA A 43 11.50 -32.83 38.88
N VAL A 44 10.29 -33.29 38.53
CA VAL A 44 9.02 -32.62 38.87
C VAL A 44 8.73 -32.68 40.37
N SER A 45 9.04 -33.81 41.02
CA SER A 45 8.79 -34.00 42.47
C SER A 45 9.80 -33.28 43.38
N ALA A 46 10.99 -32.95 42.87
CA ALA A 46 12.06 -32.30 43.64
C ALA A 46 12.73 -31.17 42.80
N PRO A 47 12.04 -30.04 42.61
CA PRO A 47 12.46 -28.99 41.68
C PRO A 47 13.81 -28.35 42.05
N GLU A 48 14.18 -28.31 43.32
CA GLU A 48 15.49 -27.81 43.81
C GLU A 48 16.68 -28.63 43.32
N LYS A 49 16.44 -29.83 42.80
CA LYS A 49 17.48 -30.72 42.25
C LYS A 49 17.60 -30.61 40.73
N LEU A 50 16.65 -29.94 40.08
CA LEU A 50 16.62 -29.75 38.64
C LEU A 50 17.89 -29.05 38.15
N ASP A 51 18.41 -28.08 38.89
CA ASP A 51 19.64 -27.36 38.57
C ASP A 51 20.89 -28.26 38.57
N ARG A 52 20.94 -29.18 39.54
CA ARG A 52 22.05 -30.15 39.64
C ARG A 52 21.97 -31.19 38.52
N ILE A 53 20.76 -31.58 38.13
CA ILE A 53 20.51 -32.46 36.98
C ILE A 53 20.95 -31.76 35.69
N GLY A 54 20.52 -30.52 35.45
CA GLY A 54 20.90 -29.70 34.31
C GLY A 54 22.41 -29.47 34.21
N SER A 55 23.06 -29.09 35.31
CA SER A 55 24.52 -28.89 35.36
C SER A 55 25.29 -30.18 35.05
N TYR A 56 24.81 -31.32 35.54
CA TYR A 56 25.45 -32.61 35.29
C TYR A 56 25.28 -33.08 33.84
N LEU A 57 24.10 -32.89 33.25
CA LEU A 57 23.85 -33.11 31.83
C LEU A 57 24.73 -32.21 30.95
N SER A 58 24.86 -30.93 31.30
CA SER A 58 25.71 -29.97 30.58
C SER A 58 27.18 -30.35 30.60
N ALA A 59 27.71 -30.75 31.76
CA ALA A 59 29.08 -31.23 31.90
C ALA A 59 29.32 -32.58 31.18
N ARG A 60 28.29 -33.43 31.07
CA ARG A 60 28.37 -34.68 30.31
C ARG A 60 28.37 -34.43 28.81
N LEU A 61 27.41 -33.65 28.30
CA LEU A 61 27.35 -33.24 26.89
C LEU A 61 28.65 -32.58 26.45
N SER A 62 29.20 -31.66 27.25
CA SER A 62 30.47 -31.00 26.92
C SER A 62 31.63 -31.99 26.75
N ARG A 63 31.69 -33.05 27.57
CA ARG A 63 32.69 -34.12 27.43
C ARG A 63 32.43 -35.01 26.21
N ASP A 64 31.17 -35.25 25.88
CA ASP A 64 30.78 -36.09 24.74
C ASP A 64 31.01 -35.38 23.40
N VAL A 65 30.77 -34.07 23.34
CA VAL A 65 31.17 -33.21 22.23
C VAL A 65 32.69 -33.21 22.06
N ALA A 66 33.46 -33.01 23.14
CA ALA A 66 34.93 -33.02 23.08
C ALA A 66 35.51 -34.37 22.64
N ARG A 67 34.80 -35.47 22.90
CA ARG A 67 35.19 -36.85 22.53
C ARG A 67 34.58 -37.32 21.20
N ARG A 68 33.88 -36.46 20.47
CA ARG A 68 33.19 -36.78 19.20
C ARG A 68 32.22 -37.96 19.30
N ARG A 69 31.49 -38.04 20.43
CA ARG A 69 30.51 -39.10 20.72
C ARG A 69 29.09 -38.61 20.43
N HIS A 70 28.76 -38.38 19.16
CA HIS A 70 27.58 -37.61 18.76
C HIS A 70 26.26 -38.25 19.16
N GLU A 71 26.16 -39.58 19.10
CA GLU A 71 24.95 -40.30 19.51
C GLU A 71 24.61 -40.09 21.00
N TYR A 72 25.62 -40.04 21.87
CA TYR A 72 25.44 -39.71 23.29
C TYR A 72 25.06 -38.23 23.50
N VAL A 73 25.49 -37.34 22.60
CA VAL A 73 25.07 -35.93 22.58
C VAL A 73 23.59 -35.82 22.22
N VAL A 74 23.10 -36.60 21.24
CA VAL A 74 21.67 -36.68 20.88
C VAL A 74 20.83 -37.11 22.08
N ILE A 75 21.24 -38.17 22.78
CA ILE A 75 20.55 -38.65 24.00
C ILE A 75 20.52 -37.57 25.09
N SER A 76 21.64 -36.85 25.27
CA SER A 76 21.74 -35.76 26.25
C SER A 76 20.75 -34.63 25.95
N MET A 77 20.60 -34.25 24.68
CA MET A 77 19.66 -33.21 24.25
C MET A 77 18.21 -33.68 24.28
N GLU A 78 17.91 -34.92 23.89
CA GLU A 78 16.55 -35.47 23.95
C GLU A 78 16.05 -35.56 25.41
N ALA A 79 16.92 -35.98 26.33
CA ALA A 79 16.61 -35.99 27.76
C ALA A 79 16.32 -34.58 28.28
N LEU A 80 17.11 -33.61 27.85
CA LEU A 80 16.98 -32.22 28.25
C LEU A 80 15.69 -31.58 27.71
N ASP A 81 15.35 -31.81 26.44
CA ASP A 81 14.09 -31.38 25.83
C ASP A 81 12.87 -31.94 26.61
N LYS A 82 12.92 -33.22 26.99
CA LYS A 82 11.84 -33.87 27.77
C LYS A 82 11.70 -33.31 29.18
N LEU A 83 12.81 -32.95 29.83
CA LEU A 83 12.76 -32.28 31.13
C LEU A 83 12.21 -30.86 31.01
N LEU A 84 12.62 -30.13 29.97
CA LEU A 84 12.18 -28.78 29.68
C LEU A 84 10.66 -28.72 29.43
N MET A 85 10.13 -29.67 28.65
CA MET A 85 8.69 -29.77 28.35
C MET A 85 7.87 -30.40 29.50
N ALA A 86 8.47 -30.81 30.61
CA ALA A 86 7.76 -31.43 31.74
C ALA A 86 7.69 -30.53 32.99
N CYS A 87 8.51 -29.48 33.07
CA CYS A 87 8.63 -28.61 34.23
C CYS A 87 8.20 -27.17 33.88
N HIS A 88 7.09 -26.65 34.42
CA HIS A 88 6.39 -25.50 33.82
C HIS A 88 5.96 -24.29 34.71
N SER A 89 6.54 -23.98 35.89
CA SER A 89 6.09 -22.70 36.50
C SER A 89 6.91 -21.96 37.58
N GLN A 90 8.15 -22.31 37.93
CA GLN A 90 8.98 -21.49 38.86
C GLN A 90 10.43 -21.96 38.99
N CYS A 91 10.68 -23.25 38.79
CA CYS A 91 11.99 -23.88 39.03
C CYS A 91 12.85 -24.00 37.76
N ILE A 92 12.32 -23.57 36.61
CA ILE A 92 12.98 -23.67 35.31
C ILE A 92 14.15 -22.69 35.18
N ASN A 93 14.20 -21.62 35.99
CA ASN A 93 15.07 -20.48 35.72
C ASN A 93 16.58 -20.81 35.76
N HIS A 94 17.02 -21.66 36.67
CA HIS A 94 18.44 -22.06 36.76
C HIS A 94 18.73 -23.28 35.85
N PHE A 95 17.71 -24.09 35.56
CA PHE A 95 17.77 -25.15 34.56
C PHE A 95 17.93 -24.62 33.14
N VAL A 96 17.25 -23.52 32.78
CA VAL A 96 17.36 -22.83 31.49
C VAL A 96 18.79 -22.36 31.23
N GLU A 97 19.51 -21.90 32.26
CA GLU A 97 20.92 -21.51 32.10
C GLU A 97 21.80 -22.71 31.68
N SER A 98 21.58 -23.87 32.28
CA SER A 98 22.28 -25.11 31.91
C SER A 98 21.89 -25.57 30.50
N PHE A 99 20.62 -25.39 30.13
CA PHE A 99 20.12 -25.66 28.78
C PHE A 99 20.76 -24.74 27.73
N LEU A 100 20.75 -23.43 27.95
CA LEU A 100 21.33 -22.45 27.02
C LEU A 100 22.85 -22.66 26.87
N LYS A 101 23.56 -23.07 27.94
CA LYS A 101 24.98 -23.48 27.86
C LYS A 101 25.20 -24.69 26.95
N MET A 102 24.31 -25.69 27.02
CA MET A 102 24.38 -26.87 26.15
C MET A 102 24.10 -26.50 24.69
N VAL A 103 23.05 -25.71 24.44
CA VAL A 103 22.73 -25.18 23.11
C VAL A 103 23.88 -24.36 22.55
N GLN A 104 24.43 -23.44 23.34
CA GLN A 104 25.62 -22.67 22.96
C GLN A 104 26.77 -23.60 22.55
N LYS A 105 27.05 -24.64 23.35
CA LYS A 105 28.16 -25.56 23.06
C LYS A 105 27.98 -26.32 21.74
N LEU A 106 26.74 -26.67 21.40
CA LEU A 106 26.42 -27.32 20.12
C LEU A 106 26.56 -26.35 18.95
N LEU A 107 26.10 -25.11 19.11
CA LEU A 107 26.18 -24.07 18.08
C LEU A 107 27.62 -23.55 17.88
N GLU A 108 28.49 -23.64 18.88
CA GLU A 108 29.94 -23.38 18.75
C GLU A 108 30.65 -24.40 17.84
N SER A 109 30.08 -25.59 17.65
CA SER A 109 30.66 -26.60 16.76
C SER A 109 30.56 -26.18 15.29
N ASN A 110 31.53 -26.61 14.48
CA ASN A 110 31.50 -26.47 13.02
C ASN A 110 30.76 -27.63 12.33
N GLU A 111 30.24 -28.60 13.10
CA GLU A 111 29.53 -29.75 12.55
C GLU A 111 28.03 -29.47 12.36
N PRO A 112 27.49 -29.61 11.12
CA PRO A 112 26.09 -29.32 10.82
C PRO A 112 25.09 -30.08 11.69
N GLN A 113 25.33 -31.36 11.98
CA GLN A 113 24.45 -32.21 12.78
C GLN A 113 24.27 -31.69 14.22
N LEU A 114 25.34 -31.14 14.81
CA LEU A 114 25.27 -30.56 16.15
C LEU A 114 24.56 -29.19 16.13
N GLN A 115 24.76 -28.39 15.09
CA GLN A 115 24.05 -27.13 14.91
C GLN A 115 22.54 -27.34 14.68
N ILE A 116 22.16 -28.37 13.92
CA ILE A 116 20.76 -28.83 13.74
C ILE A 116 20.14 -29.15 15.09
N LEU A 117 20.80 -30.03 15.86
CA LEU A 117 20.30 -30.49 17.16
C LEU A 117 20.13 -29.33 18.14
N GLY A 118 21.14 -28.46 18.26
CA GLY A 118 21.10 -27.29 19.15
C GLY A 118 20.00 -26.31 18.77
N THR A 119 19.83 -26.04 17.47
CA THR A 119 18.78 -25.12 16.98
C THR A 119 17.38 -25.68 17.21
N ASN A 120 17.15 -26.97 16.90
CA ASN A 120 15.84 -27.60 17.09
C ASN A 120 15.40 -27.60 18.55
N SER A 121 16.32 -27.92 19.48
CA SER A 121 16.05 -27.83 20.91
C SER A 121 15.76 -26.40 21.35
N PHE A 122 16.51 -25.41 20.85
CA PHE A 122 16.24 -23.99 21.14
C PHE A 122 14.86 -23.53 20.63
N VAL A 123 14.42 -23.98 19.46
CA VAL A 123 13.10 -23.66 18.93
C VAL A 123 11.99 -24.27 19.78
N LYS A 124 12.16 -25.51 20.26
CA LYS A 124 11.21 -26.14 21.21
C LYS A 124 11.11 -25.33 22.50
N PHE A 125 12.25 -24.94 23.07
CA PHE A 125 12.30 -24.04 24.22
C PHE A 125 11.56 -22.73 23.94
N ALA A 126 11.76 -22.15 22.76
CA ALA A 126 11.18 -20.88 22.40
C ALA A 126 9.65 -20.87 22.32
N ASN A 127 9.04 -22.02 22.03
CA ASN A 127 7.58 -22.17 21.94
C ASN A 127 6.89 -22.41 23.30
N ILE A 128 7.61 -22.45 24.41
CA ILE A 128 7.02 -22.60 25.76
C ILE A 128 6.54 -21.22 26.25
N GLU A 129 5.26 -21.06 26.60
CA GLU A 129 4.63 -19.74 26.90
C GLU A 129 4.89 -19.17 28.32
N GLU A 130 6.01 -19.50 28.97
CA GLU A 130 6.34 -19.01 30.32
C GLU A 130 7.22 -17.74 30.34
N ASP A 131 6.91 -16.82 31.29
CA ASP A 131 7.72 -15.64 31.65
C ASP A 131 9.09 -16.09 32.20
N THR A 132 10.02 -16.35 31.29
CA THR A 132 11.39 -16.71 31.64
C THR A 132 12.20 -15.42 31.87
N PRO A 133 12.98 -15.27 32.97
CA PRO A 133 13.81 -14.09 33.22
C PRO A 133 14.77 -13.78 32.05
N SER A 134 15.10 -12.51 31.86
CA SER A 134 15.94 -12.05 30.74
C SER A 134 17.42 -12.49 30.90
N TYR A 135 17.83 -13.60 30.26
CA TYR A 135 19.22 -14.10 30.27
C TYR A 135 20.16 -13.34 29.30
N HIS A 136 20.29 -12.03 29.50
CA HIS A 136 20.91 -11.09 28.54
C HIS A 136 22.22 -11.54 27.87
N ARG A 137 23.22 -12.03 28.62
CA ARG A 137 24.53 -12.37 28.06
C ARG A 137 24.56 -13.61 27.17
N GLN A 138 23.72 -14.61 27.45
CA GLN A 138 23.69 -15.85 26.68
C GLN A 138 22.93 -15.67 25.36
N TYR A 139 21.93 -14.77 25.35
CA TYR A 139 21.22 -14.40 24.13
C TYR A 139 22.09 -13.62 23.15
N ASP A 140 23.05 -12.80 23.59
CA ASP A 140 23.94 -12.06 22.66
C ASP A 140 24.79 -13.00 21.79
N PHE A 141 25.28 -14.11 22.35
CA PHE A 141 25.96 -15.15 21.57
C PHE A 141 25.00 -15.77 20.54
N LEU A 142 23.77 -16.10 20.96
CA LEU A 142 22.76 -16.69 20.08
C LEU A 142 22.36 -15.73 18.95
N VAL A 143 22.21 -14.42 19.21
CA VAL A 143 21.95 -13.40 18.17
C VAL A 143 23.04 -13.46 17.11
N SER A 144 24.31 -13.42 17.56
CA SER A 144 25.47 -13.41 16.68
C SER A 144 25.58 -14.71 15.87
N LYS A 145 25.42 -15.86 16.54
CA LYS A 145 25.60 -17.18 15.91
C LYS A 145 24.46 -17.53 14.97
N PHE A 146 23.19 -17.32 15.33
CA PHE A 146 22.07 -17.54 14.41
C PHE A 146 22.15 -16.58 13.21
N SER A 147 22.63 -15.35 13.41
CA SER A 147 22.92 -14.44 12.29
C SER A 147 24.02 -14.95 11.38
N ALA A 148 25.10 -15.51 11.93
CA ALA A 148 26.16 -16.12 11.14
C ALA A 148 25.66 -17.36 10.36
N MET A 149 24.77 -18.16 10.95
CA MET A 149 24.17 -19.34 10.30
C MET A 149 23.27 -18.95 9.12
N CYS A 150 22.52 -17.84 9.19
CA CYS A 150 21.78 -17.31 8.04
C CYS A 150 22.67 -16.91 6.84
N HIS A 151 24.00 -16.86 7.03
CA HIS A 151 24.97 -16.39 6.04
C HIS A 151 26.16 -17.35 5.87
N SER A 152 26.02 -18.61 6.28
CA SER A 152 27.09 -19.59 6.12
C SER A 152 27.35 -19.85 4.64
N ASN A 153 28.61 -19.78 4.21
CA ASN A 153 29.02 -20.10 2.84
C ASN A 153 29.65 -21.50 2.83
N ILE A 154 28.81 -22.52 2.93
CA ILE A 154 29.24 -23.93 2.99
C ILE A 154 29.28 -24.48 1.57
N GLU A 155 30.33 -25.24 1.26
CA GLU A 155 30.60 -25.77 -0.08
C GLU A 155 29.49 -26.68 -0.61
N ASP A 156 28.82 -27.43 0.27
CA ASP A 156 27.65 -28.24 -0.06
C ASP A 156 26.35 -27.40 -0.05
N PRO A 157 25.66 -27.22 -1.19
CA PRO A 157 24.44 -26.42 -1.30
C PRO A 157 23.29 -26.90 -0.40
N THR A 158 23.17 -28.22 -0.18
CA THR A 158 22.07 -28.82 0.60
C THR A 158 22.24 -28.54 2.09
N THR A 159 23.42 -28.85 2.64
CA THR A 159 23.80 -28.50 4.00
C THR A 159 23.80 -26.98 4.24
N CYS A 160 24.16 -26.19 3.23
CA CYS A 160 24.13 -24.72 3.30
C CYS A 160 22.69 -24.20 3.49
N THR A 161 21.73 -24.72 2.72
CA THR A 161 20.31 -24.35 2.82
C THR A 161 19.73 -24.78 4.16
N ASP A 162 20.05 -25.99 4.64
CA ASP A 162 19.63 -26.47 5.97
C ASP A 162 20.12 -25.54 7.08
N ILE A 163 21.37 -25.09 7.03
CA ILE A 163 21.94 -24.17 8.03
C ILE A 163 21.32 -22.77 7.95
N HIS A 164 20.96 -22.29 6.76
CA HIS A 164 20.21 -21.03 6.61
C HIS A 164 18.80 -21.12 7.20
N ILE A 165 18.11 -22.24 6.96
CA ILE A 165 16.79 -22.56 7.53
C ILE A 165 16.87 -22.57 9.06
N LEU A 166 17.88 -23.22 9.62
CA LEU A 166 18.10 -23.31 11.07
C LEU A 166 18.45 -21.96 11.68
N GLY A 167 19.33 -21.17 11.04
CA GLY A 167 19.62 -19.81 11.46
C GLY A 167 18.36 -18.95 11.55
N SER A 168 17.47 -19.06 10.55
CA SER A 168 16.18 -18.37 10.52
C SER A 168 15.26 -18.83 11.66
N ARG A 169 15.10 -20.14 11.86
CA ARG A 169 14.27 -20.69 12.96
C ARG A 169 14.80 -20.31 14.33
N GLY A 170 16.12 -20.28 14.51
CA GLY A 170 16.77 -19.81 15.74
C GLY A 170 16.47 -18.34 16.02
N LYS A 171 16.52 -17.48 15.00
CA LYS A 171 16.10 -16.07 15.13
C LYS A 171 14.62 -15.94 15.46
N GLU A 172 13.74 -16.68 14.79
CA GLU A 172 12.30 -16.68 15.10
C GLU A 172 12.03 -17.04 16.56
N GLY A 173 12.64 -18.13 17.03
CA GLY A 173 12.52 -18.56 18.43
C GLY A 173 13.05 -17.52 19.41
N GLN A 174 14.12 -16.83 19.06
CA GLN A 174 14.68 -15.76 19.90
C GLN A 174 13.73 -14.54 20.00
N VAL A 175 13.09 -14.16 18.89
CA VAL A 175 12.05 -13.13 18.87
C VAL A 175 10.86 -13.56 19.73
N LYS A 176 10.45 -14.84 19.64
CA LYS A 176 9.36 -15.41 20.46
C LYS A 176 9.63 -15.40 21.96
N LYS A 177 10.88 -15.55 22.40
CA LYS A 177 11.26 -15.53 23.82
C LYS A 177 11.65 -14.18 24.40
N SER A 178 11.83 -13.17 23.55
CA SER A 178 12.17 -11.84 24.02
C SER A 178 10.93 -11.18 24.65
N SER A 179 10.98 -10.89 25.95
CA SER A 179 9.91 -10.20 26.68
C SER A 179 9.70 -8.78 26.16
N ARG A 180 8.46 -8.29 26.23
CA ARG A 180 8.09 -6.90 25.89
C ARG A 180 8.86 -5.93 26.78
N GLY A 181 9.99 -5.41 26.30
CA GLY A 181 10.68 -4.26 26.87
C GLY A 181 12.20 -4.36 27.00
N VAL A 182 12.79 -5.53 27.27
CA VAL A 182 14.16 -5.55 27.83
C VAL A 182 15.27 -5.90 26.80
N LEU A 183 14.95 -6.56 25.69
CA LEU A 183 15.93 -6.84 24.61
C LEU A 183 15.87 -5.83 23.44
N GLN A 184 15.19 -4.69 23.63
CA GLN A 184 14.98 -3.67 22.58
C GLN A 184 16.27 -2.99 22.08
N ARG A 185 17.41 -3.16 22.76
CA ARG A 185 18.69 -2.62 22.27
C ARG A 185 19.53 -3.67 21.54
N SER A 186 19.79 -4.86 22.07
CA SER A 186 20.68 -5.84 21.40
C SER A 186 20.11 -6.42 20.10
N LEU A 187 18.81 -6.70 20.03
CA LEU A 187 18.15 -7.18 18.80
C LEU A 187 18.03 -6.11 17.70
N TRP A 188 18.11 -4.82 18.08
CA TRP A 188 17.70 -3.68 17.24
C TRP A 188 18.78 -2.58 17.07
N LEU A 189 19.87 -2.61 17.85
CA LEU A 189 21.12 -1.89 17.55
C LEU A 189 21.63 -2.40 16.20
N PRO A 190 22.39 -1.58 15.44
CA PRO A 190 22.43 -1.62 13.97
C PRO A 190 23.08 -2.90 13.41
N SER A 191 22.35 -4.01 13.51
CA SER A 191 22.58 -5.28 12.84
C SER A 191 21.38 -6.26 12.94
N PRO A 192 20.11 -5.85 12.82
CA PRO A 192 19.27 -6.57 11.86
C PRO A 192 19.87 -6.24 10.50
N SER A 193 20.89 -7.01 10.12
CA SER A 193 21.74 -6.66 9.00
C SER A 193 20.88 -6.50 7.73
N PRO A 194 21.28 -5.66 6.76
CA PRO A 194 20.72 -5.64 5.39
C PRO A 194 20.70 -7.01 4.68
N ARG A 195 21.05 -8.10 5.38
CA ARG A 195 21.12 -9.47 4.94
C ARG A 195 19.95 -10.33 5.40
N VAL A 196 19.12 -9.96 6.39
CA VAL A 196 17.80 -10.64 6.57
C VAL A 196 16.92 -10.32 5.36
N VAL A 197 16.93 -9.05 4.94
CA VAL A 197 16.32 -8.60 3.69
C VAL A 197 17.05 -9.18 2.47
N GLY A 198 18.38 -9.33 2.54
CA GLY A 198 19.17 -10.03 1.49
C GLY A 198 18.94 -11.54 1.37
N SER A 199 18.61 -12.21 2.48
CA SER A 199 18.16 -13.61 2.49
C SER A 199 16.79 -13.71 1.83
N LEU A 200 15.92 -12.71 2.07
CA LEU A 200 14.64 -12.57 1.37
C LEU A 200 14.87 -12.35 -0.14
N LYS A 201 15.85 -11.53 -0.54
CA LYS A 201 16.20 -11.27 -1.96
C LYS A 201 16.72 -12.51 -2.68
N HIS A 202 17.73 -13.19 -2.15
CA HIS A 202 18.36 -14.33 -2.83
C HIS A 202 17.37 -15.48 -3.07
N ASN A 203 16.44 -15.68 -2.13
CA ASN A 203 15.40 -16.70 -2.23
C ASN A 203 14.21 -16.26 -3.10
N LEU A 204 13.81 -14.98 -3.09
CA LEU A 204 12.71 -14.48 -3.96
C LEU A 204 13.12 -14.30 -5.43
N GLN A 205 14.40 -14.11 -5.75
CA GLN A 205 14.90 -14.10 -7.13
C GLN A 205 14.80 -15.48 -7.81
N GLN A 206 15.00 -16.58 -7.07
CA GLN A 206 14.81 -17.94 -7.61
C GLN A 206 13.36 -18.22 -8.03
N ILE A 207 12.36 -17.61 -7.37
CA ILE A 207 10.95 -17.71 -7.76
C ILE A 207 10.65 -16.92 -9.04
N ALA A 208 11.27 -15.76 -9.22
CA ALA A 208 11.11 -14.96 -10.44
C ALA A 208 11.68 -15.71 -11.66
N GLU A 209 12.77 -16.45 -11.49
CA GLU A 209 13.37 -17.31 -12.52
C GLU A 209 12.53 -18.58 -12.78
N GLN A 210 11.92 -19.18 -11.73
CA GLN A 210 11.05 -20.36 -11.87
C GLN A 210 9.68 -20.05 -12.48
N ASN A 211 9.16 -18.83 -12.32
CA ASN A 211 7.90 -18.41 -12.93
C ASN A 211 8.03 -17.98 -14.41
N GLY A 212 9.25 -17.98 -14.97
CA GLY A 212 9.52 -17.66 -16.38
C GLY A 212 9.47 -18.84 -17.36
N TYR A 213 9.47 -20.09 -16.86
CA TYR A 213 9.49 -21.30 -17.70
C TYR A 213 8.58 -22.40 -17.14
N ALA A 214 7.26 -22.19 -17.17
CA ALA A 214 6.30 -23.27 -17.02
C ALA A 214 5.59 -23.50 -18.37
N GLY A 215 6.25 -24.23 -19.26
CA GLY A 215 5.58 -24.86 -20.40
C GLY A 215 4.64 -25.97 -19.90
N PRO A 216 3.47 -26.19 -20.54
CA PRO A 216 2.47 -27.11 -20.05
C PRO A 216 2.88 -28.55 -20.37
N GLY A 217 3.19 -29.34 -19.34
CA GLY A 217 3.25 -30.79 -19.50
C GLY A 217 3.99 -31.50 -18.39
N GLN A 218 3.32 -31.77 -17.27
CA GLN A 218 3.62 -32.96 -16.45
C GLN A 218 2.33 -33.58 -15.91
N THR A 219 2.21 -34.88 -16.17
CA THR A 219 1.12 -35.80 -15.83
C THR A 219 1.03 -36.08 -14.31
N PRO A 220 -0.18 -36.27 -13.77
CA PRO A 220 -0.39 -36.51 -12.34
C PRO A 220 -0.17 -37.98 -11.98
N GLY A 221 0.75 -38.27 -11.05
CA GLY A 221 0.91 -39.63 -10.54
C GLY A 221 2.23 -39.89 -9.82
N SER A 222 2.46 -39.25 -8.67
CA SER A 222 3.31 -39.83 -7.63
C SER A 222 2.97 -39.20 -6.25
N PRO A 223 3.03 -39.95 -5.14
CA PRO A 223 2.67 -39.43 -3.82
C PRO A 223 3.68 -38.35 -3.39
N ALA A 224 3.17 -37.21 -2.92
CA ALA A 224 3.97 -36.08 -2.48
C ALA A 224 5.00 -36.49 -1.40
N PRO A 225 6.30 -36.16 -1.56
CA PRO A 225 7.23 -36.21 -0.45
C PRO A 225 6.86 -35.13 0.57
N MET A 226 6.99 -35.44 1.86
CA MET A 226 6.81 -34.53 3.00
C MET A 226 7.18 -33.09 2.66
N GLU A 227 6.27 -32.15 2.91
CA GLU A 227 6.45 -30.70 2.71
C GLU A 227 7.80 -30.24 3.30
N GLN A 228 8.81 -30.05 2.46
CA GLN A 228 10.02 -29.34 2.84
C GLN A 228 9.66 -27.86 3.01
N GLU A 229 9.70 -27.36 4.26
CA GLU A 229 9.50 -25.94 4.56
C GLU A 229 10.49 -25.10 3.74
N LYS A 230 9.97 -24.23 2.87
CA LYS A 230 10.80 -23.38 2.03
C LYS A 230 11.49 -22.29 2.87
N PRO A 231 12.75 -21.93 2.59
CA PRO A 231 13.45 -20.86 3.31
C PRO A 231 12.71 -19.51 3.24
N GLU A 232 11.88 -19.32 2.22
CA GLU A 232 11.03 -18.15 2.00
C GLU A 232 9.95 -17.97 3.07
N SER A 233 9.19 -19.03 3.38
CA SER A 233 8.12 -18.96 4.37
C SER A 233 8.67 -18.71 5.77
N LEU A 234 9.90 -19.17 6.03
CA LEU A 234 10.61 -18.93 7.28
C LEU A 234 11.11 -17.49 7.41
N ALA A 235 11.70 -16.93 6.35
CA ALA A 235 12.14 -15.53 6.37
C ALA A 235 10.95 -14.56 6.48
N GLU A 236 9.84 -14.87 5.82
CA GLU A 236 8.57 -14.16 5.98
C GLU A 236 8.03 -14.31 7.41
N SER A 237 7.93 -15.53 7.95
CA SER A 237 7.50 -15.83 9.33
C SER A 237 8.31 -15.04 10.36
N CYS A 238 9.64 -15.03 10.21
CA CYS A 238 10.55 -14.25 11.05
C CYS A 238 10.23 -12.74 11.03
N LEU A 239 10.03 -12.17 9.83
CA LEU A 239 9.71 -10.75 9.69
C LEU A 239 8.34 -10.43 10.31
N ARG A 240 7.35 -11.30 10.11
CA ARG A 240 6.01 -11.17 10.68
C ARG A 240 6.05 -11.18 12.20
N GLU A 241 6.77 -12.14 12.80
CA GLU A 241 6.89 -12.28 14.26
C GLU A 241 7.67 -11.11 14.89
N LEU A 242 8.67 -10.61 14.19
CA LEU A 242 9.46 -9.47 14.62
C LEU A 242 8.62 -8.17 14.61
N LEU A 243 7.76 -7.98 13.61
CA LEU A 243 6.89 -6.81 13.51
C LEU A 243 5.67 -6.87 14.43
N SER A 244 5.10 -8.05 14.67
CA SER A 244 3.92 -8.22 15.55
C SER A 244 4.22 -7.81 17.00
N ARG A 245 5.50 -7.92 17.40
CA ARG A 245 6.01 -7.58 18.73
C ARG A 245 6.74 -6.25 18.81
N ALA A 246 6.96 -5.58 17.68
CA ALA A 246 7.67 -4.30 17.66
C ALA A 246 6.84 -3.23 18.40
N ALA A 247 7.44 -2.58 19.39
CA ALA A 247 6.87 -1.39 20.00
C ALA A 247 7.19 -0.15 19.14
N TYR A 248 6.44 0.94 19.35
CA TYR A 248 6.59 2.23 18.65
C TYR A 248 8.04 2.63 18.35
N GLY A 249 8.92 2.65 19.36
CA GLY A 249 10.31 3.10 19.21
C GLY A 249 11.21 2.22 18.32
N ASN A 250 10.78 0.99 18.04
CA ASN A 250 11.59 0.00 17.33
C ASN A 250 11.20 -0.17 15.86
N ILE A 251 10.06 0.36 15.42
CA ILE A 251 9.59 0.19 14.05
C ILE A 251 10.55 0.82 13.04
N ASP A 252 11.13 1.98 13.37
CA ASP A 252 12.16 2.64 12.55
C ASP A 252 13.40 1.76 12.36
N SER A 253 13.80 1.00 13.39
CA SER A 253 14.97 0.10 13.33
C SER A 253 14.76 -1.09 12.38
N ILE A 254 13.53 -1.34 11.95
CA ILE A 254 13.16 -2.41 11.00
C ILE A 254 13.02 -1.85 9.60
N ILE A 255 12.26 -0.77 9.48
CA ILE A 255 11.91 -0.20 8.19
C ILE A 255 13.15 0.41 7.53
N ARG A 256 14.02 1.10 8.29
CA ARG A 256 15.22 1.72 7.72
C ARG A 256 16.16 0.71 7.04
N PRO A 257 16.52 -0.44 7.65
CA PRO A 257 17.28 -1.47 6.95
C PRO A 257 16.60 -2.03 5.69
N VAL A 258 15.27 -2.17 5.70
CA VAL A 258 14.50 -2.60 4.51
C VAL A 258 14.64 -1.57 3.40
N LEU A 259 14.44 -0.29 3.69
CA LEU A 259 14.60 0.79 2.70
C LEU A 259 16.03 0.83 2.14
N MET A 260 17.05 0.82 3.02
CA MET A 260 18.46 0.80 2.60
C MET A 260 18.80 -0.42 1.74
N HIS A 261 18.20 -1.58 2.04
CA HIS A 261 18.38 -2.77 1.23
C HIS A 261 17.76 -2.62 -0.17
N LEU A 262 16.55 -2.06 -0.26
CA LEU A 262 15.88 -1.81 -1.54
C LEU A 262 16.69 -0.83 -2.40
N ASP A 263 17.24 0.23 -1.79
CA ASP A 263 18.10 1.21 -2.46
C ASP A 263 19.39 0.57 -2.97
N GLY A 264 20.12 -0.11 -2.08
CA GLY A 264 21.43 -0.69 -2.40
C GLY A 264 21.38 -1.80 -3.46
N HIS A 265 20.19 -2.38 -3.69
CA HIS A 265 19.98 -3.44 -4.67
C HIS A 265 19.11 -3.02 -5.86
N SER A 266 18.74 -1.73 -5.95
CA SER A 266 17.90 -1.19 -7.02
C SER A 266 16.56 -1.92 -7.20
N LEU A 267 15.89 -2.26 -6.09
CA LEU A 267 14.65 -3.05 -6.07
C LEU A 267 13.36 -2.22 -6.11
N TRP A 268 13.48 -0.95 -6.48
CA TRP A 268 12.36 -0.05 -6.74
C TRP A 268 11.91 -0.08 -8.19
N ASP A 269 12.71 -0.69 -9.08
CA ASP A 269 12.43 -0.82 -10.51
C ASP A 269 13.05 -2.13 -11.05
N PRO A 270 12.26 -3.21 -11.23
CA PRO A 270 10.83 -3.34 -10.93
C PRO A 270 10.56 -3.39 -9.41
N ASN A 271 9.41 -2.86 -8.98
CA ASN A 271 9.02 -2.73 -7.57
C ASN A 271 8.27 -3.93 -6.96
N THR A 272 8.14 -5.05 -7.68
CA THR A 272 7.36 -6.22 -7.24
C THR A 272 7.81 -6.75 -5.88
N PHE A 273 9.13 -6.81 -5.68
CA PHE A 273 9.73 -7.21 -4.41
C PHE A 273 9.45 -6.19 -3.31
N ALA A 274 9.60 -4.89 -3.59
CA ALA A 274 9.33 -3.82 -2.63
C ALA A 274 7.87 -3.85 -2.15
N VAL A 275 6.91 -4.01 -3.08
CA VAL A 275 5.48 -4.14 -2.77
C VAL A 275 5.25 -5.35 -1.86
N ARG A 276 5.80 -6.52 -2.19
CA ARG A 276 5.65 -7.73 -1.35
C ARG A 276 6.20 -7.54 0.06
N CYS A 277 7.39 -6.96 0.19
CA CYS A 277 8.00 -6.64 1.48
C CYS A 277 7.09 -5.75 2.33
N PHE A 278 6.59 -4.65 1.76
CA PHE A 278 5.75 -3.71 2.50
C PHE A 278 4.34 -4.24 2.78
N LYS A 279 3.79 -5.15 1.96
CA LYS A 279 2.58 -5.90 2.29
C LYS A 279 2.79 -6.78 3.52
N ILE A 280 3.87 -7.55 3.57
CA ILE A 280 4.22 -8.35 4.76
C ILE A 280 4.37 -7.44 5.98
N ILE A 281 5.04 -6.29 5.82
CA ILE A 281 5.20 -5.32 6.90
C ILE A 281 3.85 -4.85 7.42
N MET A 282 2.97 -4.38 6.53
CA MET A 282 1.66 -3.84 6.91
C MET A 282 0.73 -4.87 7.55
N TYR A 283 0.72 -6.12 7.06
CA TYR A 283 -0.08 -7.18 7.68
C TYR A 283 0.43 -7.61 9.06
N SER A 284 1.65 -7.23 9.43
CA SER A 284 2.31 -7.70 10.67
C SER A 284 2.44 -6.61 11.72
N VAL A 285 2.51 -5.35 11.32
CA VAL A 285 2.55 -4.21 12.23
C VAL A 285 1.18 -4.02 12.88
N GLN A 286 1.17 -3.70 14.18
CA GLN A 286 -0.07 -3.34 14.88
C GLN A 286 -0.69 -2.08 14.27
N ASN A 287 -2.01 -2.06 14.05
CA ASN A 287 -2.71 -0.95 13.35
C ASN A 287 -2.41 0.45 13.90
N GLN A 288 -2.15 0.58 15.21
CA GLN A 288 -1.77 1.84 15.87
C GLN A 288 -0.43 2.42 15.36
N HIS A 289 0.43 1.59 14.77
CA HIS A 289 1.74 1.98 14.27
C HIS A 289 1.83 2.00 12.72
N ALA A 290 0.75 1.65 12.01
CA ALA A 290 0.70 1.69 10.56
C ALA A 290 1.04 3.09 9.99
N HIS A 291 0.63 4.16 10.68
CA HIS A 291 0.97 5.55 10.32
C HIS A 291 2.49 5.78 10.21
N MET A 292 3.29 5.11 11.04
CA MET A 292 4.73 5.26 11.04
C MET A 292 5.34 4.66 9.76
N VAL A 293 4.81 3.53 9.30
CA VAL A 293 5.26 2.89 8.05
C VAL A 293 5.04 3.84 6.87
N LEU A 294 3.83 4.42 6.80
CA LEU A 294 3.47 5.41 5.78
C LEU A 294 4.36 6.65 5.83
N GLN A 295 4.61 7.21 7.02
CA GLN A 295 5.51 8.35 7.20
C GLN A 295 6.95 8.04 6.80
N LYS A 296 7.45 6.81 7.05
CA LYS A 296 8.80 6.40 6.64
C LYS A 296 8.92 6.25 5.13
N LEU A 297 7.90 5.70 4.47
CA LEU A 297 7.83 5.65 3.01
C LEU A 297 7.76 7.04 2.39
N LEU A 298 6.96 7.95 2.97
CA LEU A 298 6.85 9.33 2.51
C LEU A 298 8.16 10.11 2.69
N GLY A 299 8.78 10.02 3.87
CA GLY A 299 10.09 10.62 4.11
C GLY A 299 11.20 10.05 3.24
N HIS A 300 11.09 8.77 2.87
CA HIS A 300 11.97 8.15 1.88
C HIS A 300 11.75 8.76 0.48
N LEU A 301 10.51 8.91 0.03
CA LEU A 301 10.19 9.61 -1.22
C LEU A 301 10.75 11.04 -1.22
N ASP A 302 10.60 11.80 -0.13
CA ASP A 302 11.15 13.15 0.01
C ASP A 302 12.68 13.19 -0.11
N THR A 303 13.37 12.24 0.55
CA THR A 303 14.83 12.09 0.48
C THR A 303 15.30 11.75 -0.94
N HIS A 304 14.49 11.02 -1.70
CA HIS A 304 14.76 10.61 -3.08
C HIS A 304 14.02 11.47 -4.13
N SER A 305 13.65 12.71 -3.79
CA SER A 305 12.96 13.64 -4.71
C SER A 305 13.66 13.89 -6.04
N LYS A 306 14.99 13.72 -6.10
CA LYS A 306 15.81 13.86 -7.32
C LYS A 306 16.18 12.54 -7.99
N ALA A 307 15.67 11.41 -7.50
CA ALA A 307 15.91 10.11 -8.12
C ALA A 307 15.16 9.98 -9.46
N ARG A 308 15.54 8.95 -10.24
CA ARG A 308 14.84 8.61 -11.49
C ARG A 308 13.34 8.47 -11.25
N ALA A 309 12.53 8.90 -12.22
CA ALA A 309 11.07 8.85 -12.12
C ALA A 309 10.56 7.42 -11.87
N THR A 310 11.19 6.39 -12.45
CA THR A 310 10.84 4.99 -12.22
C THR A 310 11.02 4.55 -10.77
N VAL A 311 12.11 4.97 -10.12
CA VAL A 311 12.35 4.71 -8.69
C VAL A 311 11.32 5.43 -7.82
N ARG A 312 11.05 6.71 -8.10
CA ARG A 312 10.02 7.48 -7.38
C ARG A 312 8.63 6.87 -7.56
N ALA A 313 8.29 6.41 -8.76
CA ALA A 313 7.05 5.68 -9.05
C ALA A 313 6.99 4.35 -8.29
N GLY A 314 8.12 3.64 -8.21
CA GLY A 314 8.28 2.45 -7.38
C GLY A 314 7.88 2.69 -5.92
N VAL A 315 8.43 3.75 -5.31
CA VAL A 315 8.12 4.14 -3.92
C VAL A 315 6.65 4.55 -3.77
N VAL A 316 6.11 5.36 -4.68
CA VAL A 316 4.70 5.81 -4.64
C VAL A 316 3.72 4.65 -4.79
N GLN A 317 4.01 3.67 -5.66
CA GLN A 317 3.18 2.48 -5.78
C GLN A 317 3.21 1.63 -4.50
N VAL A 318 4.37 1.48 -3.87
CA VAL A 318 4.46 0.82 -2.55
C VAL A 318 3.64 1.59 -1.51
N LEU A 319 3.67 2.92 -1.53
CA LEU A 319 2.84 3.75 -0.65
C LEU A 319 1.34 3.51 -0.90
N SER A 320 0.88 3.50 -2.16
CA SER A 320 -0.52 3.21 -2.52
C SER A 320 -0.98 1.83 -2.03
N GLU A 321 -0.17 0.79 -2.24
CA GLU A 321 -0.50 -0.57 -1.77
C GLU A 321 -0.52 -0.67 -0.24
N THR A 322 0.39 0.04 0.44
CA THR A 322 0.45 0.10 1.91
C THR A 322 -0.80 0.79 2.48
N VAL A 323 -1.27 1.86 1.84
CA VAL A 323 -2.49 2.59 2.23
C VAL A 323 -3.74 1.73 2.09
N SER A 324 -3.83 0.91 1.03
CA SER A 324 -4.99 0.04 0.81
C SER A 324 -5.20 -1.00 1.93
N ILE A 325 -4.13 -1.33 2.67
CA ILE A 325 -4.15 -2.26 3.80
C ILE A 325 -4.41 -1.52 5.12
N ALA A 326 -4.02 -0.24 5.20
CA ALA A 326 -4.19 0.56 6.40
C ALA A 326 -5.67 0.87 6.68
N THR A 327 -6.07 0.87 7.96
CA THR A 327 -7.41 1.30 8.36
C THR A 327 -7.52 2.82 8.36
N GLY A 328 -8.71 3.39 8.09
CA GLY A 328 -8.91 4.85 7.99
C GLY A 328 -8.46 5.67 9.22
N GLY A 329 -8.44 5.07 10.42
CA GLY A 329 -7.93 5.72 11.64
C GLY A 329 -6.40 5.83 11.73
N SER A 330 -5.67 5.19 10.82
CA SER A 330 -4.20 5.06 10.86
C SER A 330 -3.44 6.21 10.19
N ILE A 331 -4.09 7.31 9.79
CA ILE A 331 -3.41 8.47 9.17
C ILE A 331 -3.61 9.76 9.98
N GLY A 332 -4.77 9.86 10.66
CA GLY A 332 -5.19 10.90 11.60
C GLY A 332 -4.41 12.22 11.61
N PRO A 333 -3.35 12.36 12.42
CA PRO A 333 -2.70 13.65 12.65
C PRO A 333 -1.87 14.20 11.48
N ALA A 334 -1.49 13.38 10.50
CA ALA A 334 -0.56 13.77 9.42
C ALA A 334 -1.20 13.77 8.01
N VAL A 335 -2.54 13.70 7.92
CA VAL A 335 -3.25 13.57 6.62
C VAL A 335 -2.84 14.71 5.66
N LEU A 336 -2.91 15.97 6.10
CA LEU A 336 -2.54 17.12 5.24
C LEU A 336 -1.06 17.12 4.83
N GLU A 337 -0.16 16.67 5.71
CA GLU A 337 1.27 16.58 5.40
C GLU A 337 1.53 15.57 4.28
N VAL A 338 0.81 14.45 4.29
CA VAL A 338 0.88 13.42 3.24
C VAL A 338 0.46 14.00 1.89
N PHE A 339 -0.71 14.62 1.81
CA PHE A 339 -1.17 15.24 0.55
C PHE A 339 -0.23 16.37 0.12
N ASN A 340 0.27 17.19 1.04
CA ASN A 340 1.21 18.27 0.71
C ASN A 340 2.53 17.73 0.12
N SER A 341 3.09 16.65 0.68
CA SER A 341 4.28 16.00 0.10
C SER A 341 3.98 15.43 -1.28
N LEU A 342 2.88 14.68 -1.46
CA LEU A 342 2.49 14.13 -2.76
C LEU A 342 2.30 15.23 -3.82
N LEU A 343 1.60 16.32 -3.50
CA LEU A 343 1.42 17.47 -4.40
C LEU A 343 2.74 18.18 -4.72
N LYS A 344 3.66 18.27 -3.75
CA LYS A 344 5.00 18.81 -3.97
C LYS A 344 5.78 17.95 -4.98
N HIS A 345 5.75 16.63 -4.85
CA HIS A 345 6.38 15.72 -5.82
C HIS A 345 5.72 15.79 -7.19
N LEU A 346 4.38 15.95 -7.22
CA LEU A 346 3.63 16.15 -8.46
C LEU A 346 4.09 17.42 -9.19
N ARG A 347 4.25 18.54 -8.46
CA ARG A 347 4.78 19.79 -9.04
C ARG A 347 6.20 19.62 -9.57
N LEU A 348 7.09 19.02 -8.79
CA LEU A 348 8.48 18.78 -9.19
C LEU A 348 8.57 17.91 -10.46
N SER A 349 7.68 16.93 -10.59
CA SER A 349 7.63 16.07 -11.77
C SER A 349 7.14 16.82 -13.01
N VAL A 350 6.11 17.67 -12.88
CA VAL A 350 5.63 18.52 -13.98
C VAL A 350 6.74 19.47 -14.45
N ASP A 351 7.43 20.13 -13.52
CA ASP A 351 8.55 21.03 -13.86
C ASP A 351 9.70 20.26 -14.56
N GLN A 352 9.91 18.99 -14.20
CA GLN A 352 10.94 18.13 -14.80
C GLN A 352 10.55 17.60 -16.18
N GLU A 353 9.29 17.18 -16.36
CA GLU A 353 8.75 16.75 -17.65
C GLU A 353 8.88 17.88 -18.68
N LEU A 354 8.45 19.10 -18.34
CA LEU A 354 8.55 20.25 -19.24
C LEU A 354 10.00 20.54 -19.64
N ARG A 355 10.93 20.48 -18.67
CA ARG A 355 12.37 20.66 -18.95
C ARG A 355 12.91 19.62 -19.92
N LEU A 356 12.50 18.35 -19.78
CA LEU A 356 12.93 17.27 -20.66
C LEU A 356 12.32 17.41 -22.06
N SER A 357 11.05 17.80 -22.14
CA SER A 357 10.34 18.07 -23.40
C SER A 357 10.97 19.23 -24.18
N ASN A 358 11.40 20.30 -23.50
CA ASN A 358 12.02 21.47 -24.15
C ASN A 358 13.42 21.20 -24.71
N VAL A 359 14.13 20.18 -24.19
CA VAL A 359 15.46 19.75 -24.71
C VAL A 359 15.30 18.82 -25.93
N GLY A 360 14.05 18.49 -26.30
CA GLY A 360 13.65 17.38 -27.17
C GLY A 360 14.30 17.28 -28.54
N GLN A 361 15.36 16.48 -28.63
CA GLN A 361 15.78 15.69 -29.82
C GLN A 361 16.51 14.37 -29.45
N ASP A 362 16.70 14.06 -28.16
CA ASP A 362 17.38 12.85 -27.67
C ASP A 362 16.33 11.83 -27.18
N ASP A 363 16.41 10.59 -27.65
CA ASP A 363 15.52 9.49 -27.24
C ASP A 363 15.49 9.33 -25.71
N ASN A 364 16.61 9.60 -25.02
CA ASN A 364 16.66 9.55 -23.55
C ASN A 364 15.82 10.62 -22.86
N ALA A 365 15.66 11.79 -23.49
CA ALA A 365 14.84 12.88 -22.93
C ALA A 365 13.35 12.57 -23.07
N ILE A 366 12.95 11.94 -24.18
CA ILE A 366 11.57 11.49 -24.43
C ILE A 366 11.18 10.40 -23.43
N ASP A 367 12.04 9.38 -23.25
CA ASP A 367 11.82 8.33 -22.26
C ASP A 367 11.76 8.89 -20.84
N GLY A 368 12.61 9.88 -20.53
CA GLY A 368 12.59 10.60 -19.26
C GLY A 368 11.26 11.34 -19.01
N ALA A 369 10.76 12.09 -20.00
CA ALA A 369 9.49 12.81 -19.91
C ALA A 369 8.31 11.83 -19.75
N SER A 370 8.29 10.74 -20.52
CA SER A 370 7.28 9.69 -20.38
C SER A 370 7.30 9.05 -18.99
N ALA A 371 8.48 8.80 -18.43
CA ALA A 371 8.62 8.26 -17.08
C ALA A 371 8.12 9.25 -16.00
N GLU A 372 8.32 10.56 -16.18
CA GLU A 372 7.71 11.58 -15.32
C GLU A 372 6.18 11.55 -15.41
N ALA A 373 5.60 11.46 -16.60
CA ALA A 373 4.14 11.36 -16.76
C ALA A 373 3.56 10.12 -16.05
N MET A 374 4.21 8.95 -16.17
CA MET A 374 3.81 7.74 -15.42
C MET A 374 3.91 7.91 -13.89
N PHE A 375 4.93 8.65 -13.44
CA PHE A 375 5.07 9.00 -12.03
C PHE A 375 3.93 9.91 -11.57
N GLN A 376 3.56 10.93 -12.34
CA GLN A 376 2.43 11.82 -12.03
C GLN A 376 1.11 11.04 -11.89
N ASP A 377 0.81 10.13 -12.82
CA ASP A 377 -0.37 9.28 -12.75
C ASP A 377 -0.36 8.36 -11.51
N SER A 378 0.82 7.85 -11.15
CA SER A 378 0.99 7.05 -9.93
C SER A 378 0.73 7.87 -8.67
N VAL A 379 1.16 9.14 -8.63
CA VAL A 379 0.88 10.07 -7.53
C VAL A 379 -0.62 10.37 -7.44
N VAL A 380 -1.28 10.70 -8.55
CA VAL A 380 -2.73 10.95 -8.62
C VAL A 380 -3.53 9.74 -8.14
N LYS A 381 -3.17 8.52 -8.56
CA LYS A 381 -3.79 7.27 -8.09
C LYS A 381 -3.60 7.07 -6.58
N THR A 382 -2.42 7.42 -6.07
CA THR A 382 -2.09 7.32 -4.65
C THR A 382 -2.91 8.30 -3.81
N ILE A 383 -3.04 9.55 -4.25
CA ILE A 383 -3.95 10.57 -3.66
C ILE A 383 -5.38 10.01 -3.55
N GLY A 384 -5.89 9.38 -4.62
CA GLY A 384 -7.20 8.72 -4.59
C GLY A 384 -7.29 7.56 -3.59
N SER A 385 -6.24 6.73 -3.51
CA SER A 385 -6.17 5.62 -2.54
C SER A 385 -6.20 6.12 -1.10
N PHE A 386 -5.47 7.20 -0.81
CA PHE A 386 -5.51 7.88 0.48
C PHE A 386 -6.89 8.45 0.78
N ALA A 387 -7.49 9.21 -0.15
CA ALA A 387 -8.82 9.76 0.03
C ALA A 387 -9.89 8.67 0.23
N GLY A 388 -9.74 7.53 -0.44
CA GLY A 388 -10.65 6.39 -0.35
C GLY A 388 -10.83 5.82 1.07
N ILE A 389 -9.84 5.98 1.97
CA ILE A 389 -9.94 5.50 3.35
C ILE A 389 -10.33 6.57 4.37
N LEU A 390 -10.45 7.84 3.94
CA LEU A 390 -10.82 8.96 4.80
C LEU A 390 -12.35 9.09 4.93
N PRO A 391 -12.86 9.63 6.05
CA PRO A 391 -14.26 10.07 6.14
C PRO A 391 -14.57 11.26 5.22
N ASP A 392 -15.84 11.44 4.87
CA ASP A 392 -16.28 12.48 3.91
C ASP A 392 -15.89 13.91 4.33
N TYR A 393 -15.93 14.24 5.63
CA TYR A 393 -15.52 15.58 6.09
C TYR A 393 -14.04 15.86 5.80
N GLN A 394 -13.15 14.86 6.00
CA GLN A 394 -11.73 15.00 5.66
C GLN A 394 -11.52 15.04 4.15
N ARG A 395 -12.28 14.26 3.37
CA ARG A 395 -12.23 14.35 1.90
C ARG A 395 -12.54 15.76 1.41
N SER A 396 -13.56 16.41 1.97
CA SER A 396 -13.89 17.81 1.67
C SER A 396 -12.77 18.77 2.07
N GLU A 397 -12.13 18.58 3.23
CA GLU A 397 -10.95 19.36 3.63
C GLU A 397 -9.77 19.19 2.68
N ILE A 398 -9.49 17.94 2.26
CA ILE A 398 -8.43 17.64 1.28
C ILE A 398 -8.74 18.23 -0.09
N MET A 399 -9.99 18.15 -0.55
CA MET A 399 -10.41 18.80 -1.78
C MET A 399 -10.16 20.31 -1.71
N MET A 400 -10.61 20.99 -0.65
CA MET A 400 -10.34 22.42 -0.46
C MET A 400 -8.85 22.72 -0.39
N PHE A 401 -8.06 21.85 0.25
CA PHE A 401 -6.61 21.99 0.33
C PHE A 401 -5.95 21.90 -1.05
N ILE A 402 -6.30 20.91 -1.88
CA ILE A 402 -5.75 20.75 -3.24
C ILE A 402 -6.18 21.95 -4.11
N MET A 403 -7.45 22.36 -4.04
CA MET A 403 -7.98 23.52 -4.77
C MET A 403 -7.27 24.81 -4.39
N GLY A 404 -6.94 25.00 -3.11
CA GLY A 404 -6.16 26.14 -2.63
C GLY A 404 -4.70 26.16 -3.09
N LYS A 405 -4.20 25.10 -3.73
CA LYS A 405 -2.87 25.02 -4.34
C LYS A 405 -2.88 25.30 -5.85
N MET A 406 -4.04 25.56 -6.45
CA MET A 406 -4.09 25.90 -7.88
C MET A 406 -3.35 27.20 -8.15
N PRO A 407 -2.44 27.24 -9.14
CA PRO A 407 -1.86 28.49 -9.60
C PRO A 407 -2.94 29.27 -10.33
N LEU A 408 -3.56 30.22 -9.64
CA LEU A 408 -4.55 31.15 -10.19
C LEU A 408 -3.81 32.38 -10.68
N HIS A 409 -3.24 32.28 -11.88
CA HIS A 409 -2.66 33.42 -12.59
C HIS A 409 -3.62 33.76 -13.72
N GLY A 410 -3.95 35.04 -13.86
CA GLY A 410 -4.99 35.47 -14.77
C GLY A 410 -5.51 36.83 -14.34
N VAL A 411 -5.24 37.83 -15.18
CA VAL A 411 -5.60 39.25 -15.03
C VAL A 411 -4.60 40.08 -14.20
N GLY A 412 -3.43 40.31 -14.78
CA GLY A 412 -2.64 41.52 -14.54
C GLY A 412 -1.32 41.32 -13.81
N VAL A 413 -0.24 41.76 -14.48
CA VAL A 413 1.07 42.16 -13.93
C VAL A 413 1.98 41.02 -13.48
N ASP A 414 2.66 40.41 -14.45
CA ASP A 414 4.13 40.26 -14.38
C ASP A 414 4.67 40.14 -15.81
N MET A 415 5.16 41.26 -16.36
CA MET A 415 5.87 41.35 -17.65
C MET A 415 7.26 40.70 -17.56
N GLY A 416 7.31 39.47 -17.06
CA GLY A 416 8.53 38.73 -16.75
C GLY A 416 8.33 37.24 -16.46
N SER A 417 7.10 36.69 -16.53
CA SER A 417 6.92 35.24 -16.56
C SER A 417 7.52 34.69 -17.86
N THR A 418 8.54 33.84 -17.72
CA THR A 418 9.03 33.02 -18.83
C THR A 418 7.90 32.10 -19.28
N GLY A 419 7.64 31.96 -20.59
CA GLY A 419 6.55 31.10 -21.11
C GLY A 419 6.55 29.68 -20.54
N ASP A 420 7.73 29.15 -20.20
CA ASP A 420 7.89 27.86 -19.53
C ASP A 420 7.17 27.77 -18.16
N LYS A 421 7.08 28.88 -17.41
CA LYS A 421 6.42 28.90 -16.10
C LYS A 421 4.91 28.80 -16.25
N GLU A 422 4.35 29.50 -17.23
CA GLU A 422 2.91 29.46 -17.54
C GLU A 422 2.52 28.07 -18.03
N GLN A 423 3.30 27.47 -18.92
CA GLN A 423 3.07 26.09 -19.36
C GLN A 423 3.15 25.08 -18.21
N ALA A 424 4.13 25.21 -17.31
CA ALA A 424 4.23 24.36 -16.12
C ALA A 424 3.02 24.54 -15.18
N ASP A 425 2.52 25.77 -15.05
CA ASP A 425 1.33 26.07 -14.26
C ASP A 425 0.07 25.43 -14.87
N HIS A 426 -0.10 25.47 -16.18
CA HIS A 426 -1.19 24.77 -16.89
C HIS A 426 -1.14 23.25 -16.71
N MET A 427 0.03 22.64 -16.93
CA MET A 427 0.21 21.20 -16.71
C MET A 427 -0.08 20.83 -15.24
N TYR A 428 0.36 21.66 -14.29
CA TYR A 428 0.09 21.44 -12.88
C TYR A 428 -1.39 21.62 -12.52
N GLN A 429 -2.11 22.57 -13.12
CA GLN A 429 -3.57 22.72 -12.96
C GLN A 429 -4.31 21.43 -13.40
N VAL A 430 -3.93 20.85 -14.53
CA VAL A 430 -4.48 19.56 -15.01
C VAL A 430 -4.24 18.46 -13.98
N MET A 431 -3.02 18.36 -13.44
CA MET A 431 -2.69 17.37 -12.42
C MET A 431 -3.44 17.56 -11.10
N LEU A 432 -3.67 18.81 -10.69
CA LEU A 432 -4.50 19.13 -9.52
C LEU A 432 -5.96 18.77 -9.75
N LEU A 433 -6.52 19.07 -10.92
CA LEU A 433 -7.90 18.69 -11.27
C LEU A 433 -8.08 17.17 -11.32
N ARG A 434 -7.13 16.44 -11.91
CA ARG A 434 -7.10 14.96 -11.89
C ARG A 434 -7.05 14.43 -10.45
N SER A 435 -6.25 15.07 -9.58
CA SER A 435 -6.16 14.73 -8.16
C SER A 435 -7.48 14.98 -7.43
N VAL A 436 -8.10 16.15 -7.61
CA VAL A 436 -9.41 16.49 -7.01
C VAL A 436 -10.48 15.50 -7.45
N LEU A 437 -10.52 15.14 -8.74
CA LEU A 437 -11.49 14.18 -9.25
C LEU A 437 -11.39 12.80 -8.56
N LYS A 438 -10.21 12.41 -8.06
CA LYS A 438 -10.03 11.19 -7.26
C LYS A 438 -10.46 11.33 -5.79
N VAL A 439 -10.60 12.55 -5.29
CA VAL A 439 -11.01 12.86 -3.90
C VAL A 439 -12.52 13.08 -3.81
N VAL A 440 -13.16 13.58 -4.86
CA VAL A 440 -14.61 13.79 -4.93
C VAL A 440 -15.34 12.47 -4.66
N PRO A 441 -16.27 12.42 -3.68
CA PRO A 441 -16.92 11.18 -3.27
C PRO A 441 -17.88 10.65 -4.34
N ASP A 442 -17.78 9.34 -4.62
CA ASP A 442 -18.65 8.66 -5.59
C ASP A 442 -20.09 8.41 -5.09
N HIS A 443 -20.37 8.50 -3.78
CA HIS A 443 -21.56 7.86 -3.17
C HIS A 443 -22.45 8.74 -2.28
N LYS A 444 -22.27 10.06 -2.26
CA LYS A 444 -23.21 11.06 -1.70
C LYS A 444 -22.62 12.46 -1.87
N ALA A 445 -23.07 13.20 -2.89
CA ALA A 445 -22.81 14.64 -2.92
C ALA A 445 -23.51 15.30 -1.71
N ALA A 446 -22.94 16.40 -1.21
CA ALA A 446 -23.39 17.04 0.01
C ALA A 446 -24.89 17.42 -0.05
N GLY A 447 -25.56 17.47 1.10
CA GLY A 447 -27.01 17.70 1.18
C GLY A 447 -27.51 19.02 0.57
N SER A 448 -26.62 19.96 0.25
CA SER A 448 -26.92 21.18 -0.51
C SER A 448 -25.74 21.58 -1.40
N LEU A 449 -26.03 22.34 -2.46
CA LEU A 449 -25.03 22.89 -3.39
C LEU A 449 -24.02 23.78 -2.67
N LEU A 450 -24.45 24.49 -1.62
CA LEU A 450 -23.55 25.34 -0.82
C LEU A 450 -22.46 24.53 -0.11
N LEU A 451 -22.79 23.32 0.37
CA LEU A 451 -21.83 22.43 1.02
C LEU A 451 -20.98 21.66 0.00
N ALA A 452 -21.53 21.36 -1.16
CA ALA A 452 -20.80 20.67 -2.23
C ALA A 452 -19.81 21.58 -2.96
N LEU A 453 -20.19 22.86 -3.17
CA LEU A 453 -19.44 23.87 -3.89
C LEU A 453 -19.18 25.11 -3.02
N PRO A 454 -18.41 24.99 -1.92
CA PRO A 454 -18.01 26.15 -1.15
C PRO A 454 -17.11 27.06 -1.99
N GLY A 455 -17.04 28.36 -1.64
CA GLY A 455 -16.26 29.36 -2.38
C GLY A 455 -14.83 28.93 -2.75
N PRO A 456 -14.04 28.38 -1.80
CA PRO A 456 -12.68 27.89 -2.08
C PRO A 456 -12.58 26.76 -3.12
N VAL A 457 -13.67 26.09 -3.45
CA VAL A 457 -13.74 25.05 -4.50
C VAL A 457 -14.34 25.64 -5.77
N LEU A 458 -15.40 26.45 -5.65
CA LEU A 458 -16.08 27.02 -6.80
C LEU A 458 -15.22 28.06 -7.54
N GLU A 459 -14.51 28.93 -6.82
CA GLU A 459 -13.73 30.01 -7.42
C GLU A 459 -12.58 29.50 -8.32
N PRO A 460 -11.76 28.52 -7.88
CA PRO A 460 -10.73 27.96 -8.77
C PRO A 460 -11.32 27.17 -9.95
N LEU A 461 -12.46 26.48 -9.78
CA LEU A 461 -13.12 25.75 -10.88
C LEU A 461 -13.64 26.66 -12.00
N LEU A 462 -14.01 27.89 -11.64
CA LEU A 462 -14.51 28.89 -12.58
C LEU A 462 -13.42 29.91 -12.96
N TRP A 463 -12.15 29.58 -12.73
CA TRP A 463 -11.06 30.50 -13.02
C TRP A 463 -10.79 30.58 -14.54
N PRO A 464 -10.54 31.78 -15.09
CA PRO A 464 -10.30 31.95 -16.52
C PRO A 464 -9.11 31.16 -17.07
N ALA A 465 -8.04 30.94 -16.30
CA ALA A 465 -6.88 30.18 -16.80
C ALA A 465 -7.22 28.73 -17.16
N LEU A 466 -8.26 28.15 -16.55
CA LEU A 466 -8.72 26.80 -16.92
C LEU A 466 -9.37 26.75 -18.32
N LEU A 467 -9.67 27.91 -18.92
CA LEU A 467 -10.20 28.01 -20.27
C LEU A 467 -9.13 27.84 -21.34
N GLU A 468 -7.84 28.00 -21.00
CA GLU A 468 -6.75 27.94 -21.98
C GLU A 468 -6.47 26.48 -22.41
N GLU A 469 -6.53 25.53 -21.47
CA GLU A 469 -6.26 24.12 -21.73
C GLU A 469 -7.53 23.28 -21.92
N ALA A 470 -7.63 22.57 -23.06
CA ALA A 470 -8.80 21.76 -23.39
C ALA A 470 -9.06 20.62 -22.39
N GLU A 471 -8.01 19.97 -21.90
CA GLU A 471 -8.13 18.92 -20.89
C GLU A 471 -8.62 19.50 -19.55
N ALA A 472 -8.09 20.66 -19.14
CA ALA A 472 -8.49 21.32 -17.91
C ALA A 472 -9.99 21.65 -17.89
N ARG A 473 -10.55 22.15 -19.02
CA ARG A 473 -12.00 22.40 -19.17
C ARG A 473 -12.82 21.13 -18.94
N VAL A 474 -12.44 20.01 -19.55
CA VAL A 474 -13.13 18.72 -19.38
C VAL A 474 -13.06 18.24 -17.92
N LEU A 475 -11.88 18.34 -17.29
CA LEU A 475 -11.70 17.93 -15.91
C LEU A 475 -12.51 18.80 -14.94
N ALA A 476 -12.54 20.12 -15.13
CA ALA A 476 -13.35 21.03 -14.32
C ALA A 476 -14.84 20.69 -14.41
N LEU A 477 -15.37 20.41 -15.61
CA LEU A 477 -16.74 19.93 -15.80
C LEU A 477 -16.98 18.59 -15.07
N ARG A 478 -16.03 17.65 -15.13
CA ARG A 478 -16.15 16.35 -14.45
C ARG A 478 -16.09 16.47 -12.93
N VAL A 479 -15.31 17.40 -12.39
CA VAL A 479 -15.32 17.73 -10.95
C VAL A 479 -16.69 18.30 -10.58
N LEU A 480 -17.24 19.23 -11.37
CA LEU A 480 -18.60 19.73 -11.18
C LEU A 480 -19.63 18.59 -11.22
N HIS A 481 -19.51 17.60 -12.11
CA HIS A 481 -20.42 16.46 -12.14
C HIS A 481 -20.46 15.72 -10.81
N GLY A 482 -19.29 15.38 -10.25
CA GLY A 482 -19.23 14.65 -8.98
C GLY A 482 -19.73 15.46 -7.78
N LEU A 483 -19.62 16.79 -7.84
CA LEU A 483 -20.12 17.68 -6.77
C LEU A 483 -21.61 18.02 -6.91
N LEU A 484 -22.15 18.05 -8.14
CA LEU A 484 -23.55 18.35 -8.42
C LEU A 484 -24.45 17.11 -8.28
N ASP A 485 -24.01 15.95 -8.75
CA ASP A 485 -24.86 14.76 -8.95
C ASP A 485 -25.20 14.02 -7.64
N ARG A 486 -26.11 14.58 -6.84
CA ARG A 486 -26.59 13.98 -5.58
C ARG A 486 -27.39 12.71 -5.79
N HIS A 487 -27.98 12.53 -6.96
CA HIS A 487 -28.92 11.44 -7.22
C HIS A 487 -28.41 10.35 -8.18
N HIS A 488 -27.13 10.40 -8.56
CA HIS A 488 -26.51 9.46 -9.51
C HIS A 488 -27.27 9.43 -10.86
N ASN A 489 -27.56 10.61 -11.39
CA ASN A 489 -28.16 10.79 -12.70
C ASN A 489 -27.11 10.81 -13.83
N ARG A 490 -25.83 11.07 -13.53
CA ARG A 490 -24.74 11.18 -14.49
C ARG A 490 -24.65 9.98 -15.44
N ASP A 491 -24.67 8.76 -14.92
CA ASP A 491 -24.54 7.54 -15.73
C ASP A 491 -25.69 7.33 -16.72
N LYS A 492 -26.83 8.00 -16.49
CA LYS A 492 -28.00 7.97 -17.37
C LYS A 492 -27.94 9.07 -18.45
N LEU A 493 -27.06 10.05 -18.26
CA LEU A 493 -26.91 11.26 -19.08
C LEU A 493 -25.65 11.21 -19.96
N THR A 494 -24.78 10.22 -19.80
CA THR A 494 -23.55 10.06 -20.60
C THR A 494 -23.83 9.87 -22.09
N ALA A 495 -24.94 9.22 -22.44
CA ALA A 495 -25.39 9.16 -23.83
C ALA A 495 -26.12 10.47 -24.21
N VAL A 496 -25.42 11.37 -24.91
CA VAL A 496 -26.01 12.61 -25.42
C VAL A 496 -26.97 12.27 -26.57
N ARG A 497 -28.28 12.43 -26.32
CA ARG A 497 -29.33 12.05 -27.28
C ARG A 497 -30.56 12.94 -27.14
N ILE A 498 -31.41 12.91 -28.16
CA ILE A 498 -32.73 13.54 -28.08
C ILE A 498 -33.64 12.73 -27.14
N VAL A 499 -34.14 13.40 -26.10
CA VAL A 499 -35.02 12.77 -25.10
C VAL A 499 -36.47 12.88 -25.58
N HIS A 500 -37.07 11.74 -25.92
CA HIS A 500 -38.49 11.67 -26.30
C HIS A 500 -39.42 11.43 -25.11
N ASP A 501 -38.96 10.67 -24.10
CA ASP A 501 -39.71 10.39 -22.88
C ASP A 501 -38.78 10.34 -21.66
N LEU A 502 -39.00 11.22 -20.69
CA LEU A 502 -38.26 11.27 -19.42
C LEU A 502 -38.40 9.97 -18.61
N ALA A 503 -39.54 9.28 -18.68
CA ALA A 503 -39.79 8.09 -17.88
C ALA A 503 -38.82 6.95 -18.25
N SER A 504 -38.41 6.89 -19.51
CA SER A 504 -37.41 5.92 -20.01
C SER A 504 -36.04 6.05 -19.34
N LEU A 505 -35.67 7.26 -18.91
CA LEU A 505 -34.36 7.55 -18.31
C LEU A 505 -34.32 7.24 -16.81
N LYS A 506 -35.46 7.07 -16.14
CA LYS A 506 -35.56 6.84 -14.68
C LYS A 506 -34.73 7.86 -13.88
N LEU A 507 -34.79 9.12 -14.28
CA LEU A 507 -34.10 10.23 -13.60
C LEU A 507 -34.74 10.48 -12.23
N LYS A 508 -33.90 10.81 -11.26
CA LYS A 508 -34.33 11.24 -9.93
C LYS A 508 -34.26 12.75 -9.87
N MET A 509 -35.35 13.39 -9.47
CA MET A 509 -35.44 14.83 -9.33
C MET A 509 -36.17 15.15 -8.03
N GLU A 510 -35.51 15.90 -7.15
CA GLU A 510 -36.09 16.39 -5.91
C GLU A 510 -36.44 17.86 -6.02
N LYS A 511 -37.28 18.34 -5.09
CA LYS A 511 -37.61 19.76 -5.02
C LYS A 511 -36.38 20.56 -4.59
N CYS A 512 -36.14 21.68 -5.25
CA CYS A 512 -35.06 22.59 -4.91
C CYS A 512 -35.16 23.06 -3.45
N SER A 513 -34.05 22.99 -2.72
CA SER A 513 -33.98 23.56 -1.38
C SER A 513 -33.84 25.08 -1.45
N LYS A 514 -34.28 25.79 -0.40
CA LYS A 514 -34.07 27.25 -0.30
C LYS A 514 -32.58 27.63 -0.32
N GLN A 515 -31.73 26.76 0.20
CA GLN A 515 -30.27 26.95 0.19
C GLN A 515 -29.73 26.87 -1.24
N ASP A 516 -30.15 25.86 -2.01
CA ASP A 516 -29.75 25.67 -3.41
C ASP A 516 -30.23 26.83 -4.29
N ALA A 517 -31.49 27.27 -4.10
CA ALA A 517 -32.01 28.43 -4.81
C ALA A 517 -31.21 29.71 -4.49
N THR A 518 -30.83 29.91 -3.23
CA THR A 518 -30.01 31.06 -2.81
C THR A 518 -28.58 30.97 -3.37
N PHE A 519 -27.99 29.78 -3.38
CA PHE A 519 -26.71 29.51 -4.01
C PHE A 519 -26.72 29.88 -5.49
N MET A 520 -27.73 29.41 -6.24
CA MET A 520 -27.86 29.72 -7.67
C MET A 520 -28.08 31.21 -7.93
N LYS A 521 -28.83 31.92 -7.07
CA LYS A 521 -28.97 33.38 -7.19
C LYS A 521 -27.65 34.12 -7.00
N LYS A 522 -26.78 33.63 -6.11
CA LYS A 522 -25.50 34.28 -5.81
C LYS A 522 -24.41 33.95 -6.83
N ASN A 523 -24.33 32.70 -7.27
CA ASN A 523 -23.21 32.17 -8.03
C ASN A 523 -23.57 31.79 -9.48
N GLY A 524 -24.86 31.69 -9.82
CA GLY A 524 -25.32 31.18 -11.11
C GLY A 524 -24.77 31.97 -12.29
N GLN A 525 -24.76 33.31 -12.22
CA GLN A 525 -24.24 34.15 -13.31
C GLN A 525 -22.77 33.83 -13.64
N ARG A 526 -21.91 33.65 -12.63
CA ARG A 526 -20.50 33.29 -12.83
C ARG A 526 -20.38 31.89 -13.44
N LEU A 527 -21.19 30.94 -12.97
CA LEU A 527 -21.21 29.58 -13.50
C LEU A 527 -21.65 29.56 -14.97
N TYR A 528 -22.74 30.23 -15.32
CA TYR A 528 -23.24 30.29 -16.70
C TYR A 528 -22.27 31.00 -17.63
N GLY A 529 -21.65 32.10 -17.18
CA GLY A 529 -20.61 32.80 -17.93
C GLY A 529 -19.42 31.90 -18.24
N TRP A 530 -18.92 31.18 -17.24
CA TRP A 530 -17.82 30.22 -17.44
C TRP A 530 -18.21 29.08 -18.39
N LEU A 531 -19.44 28.53 -18.29
CA LEU A 531 -19.92 27.49 -19.22
C LEU A 531 -20.02 27.99 -20.66
N TYR A 532 -20.41 29.26 -20.85
CA TYR A 532 -20.42 29.90 -22.16
C TYR A 532 -19.00 30.01 -22.72
N GLU A 533 -18.09 30.66 -21.99
CA GLU A 533 -16.69 30.85 -22.40
C GLU A 533 -15.99 29.51 -22.67
N SER A 534 -16.24 28.51 -21.83
CA SER A 534 -15.69 27.16 -21.95
C SER A 534 -16.15 26.44 -23.22
N CYS A 535 -17.40 26.64 -23.65
CA CYS A 535 -17.94 26.06 -24.88
C CYS A 535 -17.39 26.73 -26.15
N VAL A 536 -17.14 28.04 -26.08
CA VAL A 536 -16.67 28.89 -27.18
C VAL A 536 -15.13 28.79 -27.34
N ALA A 537 -14.42 28.39 -26.29
CA ALA A 537 -12.97 28.20 -26.31
C ALA A 537 -12.49 27.20 -27.38
N GLU A 538 -11.31 27.49 -27.95
CA GLU A 538 -10.72 26.68 -29.01
C GLU A 538 -10.16 25.34 -28.50
N GLY A 539 -10.06 24.35 -29.38
CA GLY A 539 -9.50 23.02 -29.05
C GLY A 539 -10.46 22.08 -28.30
N ASN A 540 -11.74 22.44 -28.19
CA ASN A 540 -12.74 21.56 -27.58
C ASN A 540 -12.92 20.26 -28.39
N THR A 541 -12.79 19.13 -27.69
CA THR A 541 -13.03 17.79 -28.24
C THR A 541 -14.44 17.31 -27.92
N ARG A 542 -14.84 16.17 -28.49
CA ARG A 542 -16.11 15.49 -28.15
C ARG A 542 -16.34 15.35 -26.64
N ALA A 543 -15.29 14.98 -25.90
CA ALA A 543 -15.37 14.79 -24.45
C ALA A 543 -15.80 16.07 -23.70
N HIS A 544 -15.45 17.25 -24.23
CA HIS A 544 -15.92 18.53 -23.68
C HIS A 544 -17.42 18.70 -23.88
N TYR A 545 -17.93 18.51 -25.10
CA TYR A 545 -19.35 18.68 -25.42
C TYR A 545 -20.25 17.69 -24.68
N GLU A 546 -19.81 16.45 -24.53
CA GLU A 546 -20.48 15.45 -23.69
C GLU A 546 -20.52 15.90 -22.23
N ALA A 547 -19.39 16.39 -21.70
CA ALA A 547 -19.32 16.87 -20.32
C ALA A 547 -20.18 18.13 -20.10
N LEU A 548 -20.24 19.04 -21.07
CA LEU A 548 -21.06 20.24 -21.04
C LEU A 548 -22.55 19.88 -21.00
N TYR A 549 -23.00 18.95 -21.86
CA TYR A 549 -24.38 18.44 -21.83
C TYR A 549 -24.75 17.90 -20.44
N VAL A 550 -23.89 17.04 -19.86
CA VAL A 550 -24.12 16.47 -18.54
C VAL A 550 -24.19 17.57 -17.48
N THR A 551 -23.33 18.58 -17.52
CA THR A 551 -23.38 19.70 -16.57
C THR A 551 -24.69 20.47 -16.67
N LEU A 552 -25.14 20.83 -17.88
CA LEU A 552 -26.40 21.53 -18.09
C LEU A 552 -27.59 20.70 -17.60
N ALA A 553 -27.60 19.40 -17.90
CA ALA A 553 -28.64 18.48 -17.46
C ALA A 553 -28.67 18.33 -15.92
N LEU A 554 -27.52 18.18 -15.27
CA LEU A 554 -27.42 18.09 -13.82
C LEU A 554 -27.88 19.39 -13.14
N LEU A 555 -27.53 20.57 -13.67
CA LEU A 555 -28.02 21.84 -13.12
C LEU A 555 -29.54 21.92 -13.13
N VAL A 556 -30.20 21.47 -14.21
CA VAL A 556 -31.66 21.41 -14.29
C VAL A 556 -32.25 20.39 -13.31
N LEU A 557 -31.66 19.20 -13.19
CA LEU A 557 -32.21 18.13 -12.35
C LEU A 557 -32.01 18.41 -10.85
N GLU A 558 -30.82 18.87 -10.47
CA GLU A 558 -30.45 19.06 -9.06
C GLU A 558 -31.07 20.33 -8.47
N THR A 559 -31.36 21.34 -9.28
CA THR A 559 -32.11 22.51 -8.82
C THR A 559 -33.63 22.32 -8.88
N GLY A 560 -34.13 21.08 -9.04
CA GLY A 560 -35.55 20.78 -9.28
C GLY A 560 -36.14 21.50 -10.51
N GLY A 561 -35.26 22.07 -11.34
CA GLY A 561 -35.47 23.18 -12.27
C GLY A 561 -36.48 24.21 -11.79
N GLU A 562 -36.10 24.87 -10.69
CA GLU A 562 -36.59 26.19 -10.36
C GLU A 562 -36.67 27.07 -11.62
N GLU A 563 -37.78 27.80 -11.74
CA GLU A 563 -38.13 28.53 -12.96
C GLU A 563 -37.04 29.52 -13.38
N PHE A 564 -36.48 30.27 -12.43
CA PHE A 564 -35.41 31.24 -12.74
C PHE A 564 -34.12 30.55 -13.24
N VAL A 565 -33.77 29.39 -12.68
CA VAL A 565 -32.61 28.60 -13.14
C VAL A 565 -32.84 28.07 -14.54
N ALA A 566 -34.04 27.54 -14.81
CA ALA A 566 -34.43 27.05 -16.13
C ALA A 566 -34.42 28.17 -17.19
N ILE A 567 -34.86 29.37 -16.83
CA ILE A 567 -34.83 30.55 -17.72
C ILE A 567 -33.39 30.94 -18.05
N ASP A 568 -32.50 31.02 -17.05
CA ASP A 568 -31.11 31.38 -17.30
C ASP A 568 -30.35 30.33 -18.11
N LEU A 569 -30.65 29.04 -17.89
CA LEU A 569 -30.09 27.96 -18.73
C LEU A 569 -30.67 27.95 -20.15
N LEU A 570 -31.93 28.35 -20.34
CA LEU A 570 -32.51 28.56 -21.67
C LEU A 570 -31.82 29.74 -22.38
N ARG A 571 -31.54 30.84 -21.67
CA ARG A 571 -30.77 31.97 -22.21
C ARG A 571 -29.37 31.55 -22.61
N LEU A 572 -28.68 30.77 -21.76
CA LEU A 572 -27.38 30.20 -22.08
C LEU A 572 -27.46 29.32 -23.34
N ALA A 573 -28.45 28.45 -23.45
CA ALA A 573 -28.64 27.59 -24.62
C ALA A 573 -28.82 28.39 -25.92
N VAL A 574 -29.55 29.51 -25.88
CA VAL A 574 -29.71 30.41 -27.04
C VAL A 574 -28.39 31.12 -27.34
N ALA A 575 -27.71 31.69 -26.34
CA ALA A 575 -26.42 32.34 -26.52
C ALA A 575 -25.37 31.41 -27.13
N LEU A 576 -25.34 30.13 -26.71
CA LEU A 576 -24.47 29.12 -27.30
C LEU A 576 -24.81 28.84 -28.77
N GLN A 577 -26.10 28.87 -29.15
CA GLN A 577 -26.50 28.74 -30.55
C GLN A 577 -26.08 29.95 -31.38
N GLU A 578 -26.21 31.17 -30.84
CA GLU A 578 -25.77 32.40 -31.50
C GLU A 578 -24.25 32.38 -31.72
N ALA A 579 -23.48 32.03 -30.68
CA ALA A 579 -22.03 31.88 -30.78
C ALA A 579 -21.59 30.82 -31.81
N ALA A 580 -22.37 29.76 -32.00
CA ALA A 580 -22.10 28.75 -33.03
C ALA A 580 -22.39 29.25 -34.46
N LEU A 581 -23.16 30.32 -34.63
CA LEU A 581 -23.42 30.96 -35.92
C LEU A 581 -22.35 31.99 -36.28
N GLU A 582 -21.77 32.65 -35.28
CA GLU A 582 -20.69 33.63 -35.43
C GLU A 582 -19.32 32.96 -35.67
N GLU A 583 -18.69 33.23 -36.81
CA GLU A 583 -17.39 32.64 -37.15
C GLU A 583 -16.24 33.14 -36.24
N GLU A 584 -16.36 34.35 -35.69
CA GLU A 584 -15.40 34.90 -34.73
C GLU A 584 -15.44 34.18 -33.38
N SER A 585 -16.61 33.69 -32.98
CA SER A 585 -16.84 33.00 -31.71
C SER A 585 -16.51 31.51 -31.82
N CYS A 586 -16.80 30.86 -32.95
CA CYS A 586 -16.58 29.42 -33.11
C CYS A 586 -15.97 29.07 -34.47
N SER A 587 -14.65 28.97 -34.51
CA SER A 587 -13.88 28.80 -35.76
C SER A 587 -14.02 27.41 -36.39
N SER A 588 -14.19 26.35 -35.58
CA SER A 588 -14.25 24.97 -36.06
C SER A 588 -15.66 24.52 -36.44
N VAL A 589 -15.82 23.94 -37.64
CA VAL A 589 -17.09 23.34 -38.11
C VAL A 589 -17.60 22.27 -37.13
N PHE A 590 -16.70 21.44 -36.60
CA PHE A 590 -17.06 20.44 -35.60
C PHE A 590 -17.61 21.11 -34.35
N ALA A 591 -16.93 22.14 -33.82
CA ALA A 591 -17.36 22.86 -32.63
C ALA A 591 -18.75 23.49 -32.82
N ARG A 592 -19.01 24.12 -33.97
CA ARG A 592 -20.33 24.69 -34.31
C ARG A 592 -21.42 23.62 -34.32
N CYS A 593 -21.17 22.49 -34.99
CA CYS A 593 -22.13 21.39 -35.08
C CYS A 593 -22.36 20.73 -33.70
N ALA A 594 -21.29 20.52 -32.93
CA ALA A 594 -21.33 19.91 -31.61
C ALA A 594 -22.09 20.79 -30.61
N THR A 595 -21.88 22.11 -30.63
CA THR A 595 -22.68 23.07 -29.83
C THR A 595 -24.16 22.97 -30.17
N HIS A 596 -24.53 22.94 -31.45
CA HIS A 596 -25.92 22.74 -31.85
C HIS A 596 -26.51 21.38 -31.43
N GLY A 597 -25.69 20.32 -31.46
CA GLY A 597 -26.06 18.98 -30.99
C GLY A 597 -26.32 18.94 -29.49
N VAL A 598 -25.41 19.50 -28.68
CA VAL A 598 -25.55 19.64 -27.22
C VAL A 598 -26.78 20.45 -26.86
N VAL A 599 -26.99 21.60 -27.51
CA VAL A 599 -28.17 22.43 -27.24
C VAL A 599 -29.46 21.71 -27.62
N ALA A 600 -29.50 20.99 -28.75
CA ALA A 600 -30.67 20.20 -29.14
C ALA A 600 -30.99 19.12 -28.10
N ALA A 601 -29.98 18.38 -27.65
CA ALA A 601 -30.14 17.38 -26.59
C ALA A 601 -30.62 18.01 -25.28
N PHE A 602 -30.00 19.11 -24.86
CA PHE A 602 -30.33 19.80 -23.61
C PHE A 602 -31.76 20.37 -23.63
N LEU A 603 -32.13 21.07 -24.69
CA LEU A 603 -33.49 21.62 -24.83
C LEU A 603 -34.54 20.51 -24.92
N SER A 604 -34.21 19.38 -25.56
CA SER A 604 -35.10 18.21 -25.57
C SER A 604 -35.35 17.67 -24.16
N LEU A 605 -34.36 17.69 -23.27
CA LEU A 605 -34.52 17.30 -21.87
C LEU A 605 -35.32 18.35 -21.08
N LEU A 606 -34.96 19.63 -21.20
CA LEU A 606 -35.58 20.72 -20.46
C LEU A 606 -37.08 20.85 -20.79
N ALA A 607 -37.44 20.74 -22.07
CA ALA A 607 -38.79 20.94 -22.55
C ALA A 607 -39.78 19.84 -22.14
N GLN A 608 -39.31 18.70 -21.67
CA GLN A 608 -40.15 17.59 -21.21
C GLN A 608 -40.95 17.89 -19.93
N ARG A 609 -40.68 19.05 -19.30
CA ARG A 609 -41.46 19.54 -18.16
C ARG A 609 -42.88 19.90 -18.59
N PRO A 610 -43.92 19.53 -17.81
CA PRO A 610 -45.30 19.84 -18.16
C PRO A 610 -45.58 21.34 -18.38
N ALA A 611 -44.87 22.22 -17.67
CA ALA A 611 -44.99 23.67 -17.80
C ALA A 611 -44.44 24.22 -19.14
N LEU A 612 -43.64 23.44 -19.87
CA LEU A 612 -42.92 23.87 -21.08
C LEU A 612 -43.44 23.19 -22.36
N ARG A 613 -44.71 22.76 -22.40
CA ARG A 613 -45.29 22.11 -23.60
C ARG A 613 -45.13 22.89 -24.92
N PRO A 614 -45.30 24.23 -24.97
CA PRO A 614 -45.06 24.98 -26.21
C PRO A 614 -43.60 24.88 -26.67
N LEU A 615 -42.65 24.92 -25.73
CA LEU A 615 -41.24 24.72 -26.03
C LEU A 615 -40.98 23.30 -26.56
N LEU A 616 -41.63 22.28 -25.99
CA LEU A 616 -41.49 20.90 -26.45
C LEU A 616 -41.94 20.72 -27.91
N GLN A 617 -43.07 21.33 -28.28
CA GLN A 617 -43.56 21.32 -29.66
C GLN A 617 -42.56 21.98 -30.61
N HIS A 618 -42.02 23.13 -30.22
CA HIS A 618 -41.01 23.83 -31.01
C HIS A 618 -39.72 23.02 -31.17
N VAL A 619 -39.15 22.52 -30.07
CA VAL A 619 -37.93 21.71 -30.08
C VAL A 619 -38.12 20.46 -30.93
N THR A 620 -39.26 19.78 -30.82
CA THR A 620 -39.57 18.60 -31.63
C THR A 620 -39.63 18.94 -33.12
N ALA A 621 -40.28 20.05 -33.50
CA ALA A 621 -40.34 20.50 -34.89
C ALA A 621 -38.95 20.82 -35.45
N VAL A 622 -38.10 21.50 -34.67
CA VAL A 622 -36.71 21.82 -35.05
C VAL A 622 -35.88 20.56 -35.23
N VAL A 623 -35.98 19.59 -34.29
CA VAL A 623 -35.27 18.31 -34.37
C VAL A 623 -35.68 17.52 -35.61
N GLU A 624 -36.99 17.42 -35.90
CA GLU A 624 -37.49 16.74 -37.10
C GLU A 624 -37.06 17.43 -38.39
N HIS A 625 -37.00 18.77 -38.41
CA HIS A 625 -36.47 19.51 -39.55
C HIS A 625 -34.96 19.25 -39.75
N ARG A 626 -34.16 19.31 -38.69
CA ARG A 626 -32.72 18.99 -38.73
C ARG A 626 -32.49 17.55 -39.18
N ARG A 627 -33.29 16.59 -38.72
CA ARG A 627 -33.19 15.19 -39.15
C ARG A 627 -33.32 15.02 -40.66
N LYS A 628 -34.10 15.87 -41.33
CA LYS A 628 -34.30 15.84 -42.78
C LYS A 628 -33.23 16.60 -43.57
N VAL A 629 -32.79 17.75 -43.07
CA VAL A 629 -32.01 18.73 -43.86
C VAL A 629 -30.57 18.88 -43.37
N ALA A 630 -30.31 18.70 -42.08
CA ALA A 630 -29.02 18.93 -41.45
C ALA A 630 -28.77 17.95 -40.28
N PRO A 631 -28.69 16.64 -40.54
CA PRO A 631 -28.57 15.62 -39.49
C PRO A 631 -27.27 15.76 -38.68
N TYR A 632 -26.21 16.33 -39.28
CA TYR A 632 -24.95 16.66 -38.62
C TYR A 632 -25.08 17.72 -37.51
N LEU A 633 -26.24 18.37 -37.32
CA LEU A 633 -26.53 19.27 -36.18
C LEU A 633 -27.26 18.55 -35.03
N LEU A 634 -27.45 17.23 -35.13
CA LEU A 634 -28.06 16.41 -34.10
C LEU A 634 -26.98 15.66 -33.30
N PRO A 635 -27.20 15.48 -31.98
CA PRO A 635 -26.23 14.84 -31.10
C PRO A 635 -25.86 13.42 -31.56
N ASP A 636 -26.83 12.66 -32.06
CA ASP A 636 -26.65 11.25 -32.48
C ASP A 636 -25.71 11.09 -33.69
N VAL A 637 -25.38 12.19 -34.38
CA VAL A 637 -24.51 12.18 -35.57
C VAL A 637 -23.20 12.91 -35.31
N VAL A 638 -23.25 14.10 -34.69
CA VAL A 638 -22.03 14.88 -34.45
C VAL A 638 -21.22 14.37 -33.27
N LEU A 639 -21.86 13.67 -32.34
CA LEU A 639 -21.22 13.06 -31.17
C LEU A 639 -21.25 11.52 -31.25
N SER A 640 -21.50 10.92 -32.41
CA SER A 640 -21.29 9.48 -32.62
C SER A 640 -19.79 9.16 -32.80
N GLU A 641 -19.40 7.91 -32.55
CA GLU A 641 -18.01 7.42 -32.77
C GLU A 641 -17.53 7.60 -34.21
#